data_AF-A0A0F8D158-F1
#
_entry.id   AF-A0A0F8D158-F1
#
_cell.length_a   1.000
_cell.length_b   1.000
_cell.length_c   1.000
_cell.angle_alpha   90.00
_cell.angle_beta   90.00
_cell.angle_gamma   90.00
#
_symmetry.space_group_name_H-M   'P 1'
#
loop_
_entity.id
_entity.type
_entity.pdbx_description
1 polymer ?
#
loop_
_entity_poly.entity_id
_entity_poly.type
_entity_poly.pdbx_seq_one_letter_code
_entity_poly.pdbx_strand_id
1 'polypeptide(L)'
;MKENDNILINSQSSQLWDNVAETYSETANISEIKLGQEIEQLFFGLGIEPGSSLLEVGCGSGHLSGHLADRGFQTTLIDFSKVALEKAKRHYEQNNLTGNFINADMFDLSANLVEPHDVVWNSGVLEHFDAWKVIDVLKRMGQVARKYVLILVPNAMSVPYLLFRRCAMEKGEWIWGRELLRDSMKHLAEAAGLEVIEEQYIGEHFSCDHLSYVNSEVGSKYQNIGQQLIPRERNYLIALIARPKNKDLPENKDVPSNYEKVIEDVLRKESKIETDTYYFDFSSFNSHLEKMDTKIDELQNVTVDFKSQLEEKDNKINELQNVTADFKSQLEDKNNKINELQNTTAHFQFQLEDKNNKIKELQNLNAGFKSKLDEKSSDILNLRETVRQRESSLSWKLSQFYGRYFEIDCLLSRSISKVLNKLILTKNPKNTTDMFLNFDKEIYKEQNIMDDLNSFLNSGDNTKICLIFSGTKFVENEGQRPLRLAQEFSKRGYKIIFVGWRWNNKEQIDVGTVFPNIFQIPVDFLVNNYTKILSHSNPSIVNKLFISEFPHPLLFEILSVANCYNWVTIYDVLDEWEEFYKVGNAVWYDKEVEAYVALNSKIVTCVSPTLADKIKKFTNSTDIRVLPNAVSTEMLSANINEKLPTHVKGKITIGYFGHLTSAWFDWDAVISIANRNPDWIFHIIGYGNPKELQLPKNILLLGKIDPSELGHYASSWDVAIIPFKESVLSLSVDPIKLYEYLFFNLPVVATGIYHIERYPYVWVAHSIDEFEASIIQASKTKIEENVIQKFISENSWSKRVDEIDKYTSNLINDGVRI
;
A
#
# COMPACT_ATOMS: atom_id res chain seq x y z
N MET A 1 -14.50 3.41 46.62
CA MET A 1 -14.79 4.76 47.14
C MET A 1 -13.55 5.60 46.85
N LYS A 2 -13.66 6.54 45.90
CA LYS A 2 -12.81 7.73 45.66
C LYS A 2 -11.30 7.50 45.47
N GLU A 3 -10.81 7.62 44.22
CA GLU A 3 -9.79 8.65 43.84
C GLU A 3 -9.19 8.52 42.42
N ASN A 4 -9.33 7.41 41.69
CA ASN A 4 -8.61 7.23 40.40
C ASN A 4 -9.42 7.36 39.09
N ASP A 5 -10.70 7.72 39.14
CA ASP A 5 -11.51 8.06 37.93
C ASP A 5 -11.31 9.51 37.44
N ASN A 6 -10.35 10.25 38.00
CA ASN A 6 -10.11 11.67 37.74
C ASN A 6 -9.09 11.95 36.62
N ILE A 7 -8.90 11.07 35.62
CA ILE A 7 -8.08 11.37 34.42
C ILE A 7 -8.90 11.20 33.13
N LEU A 8 -10.21 11.41 33.22
CA LEU A 8 -11.05 11.89 32.12
C LEU A 8 -11.52 13.31 32.47
N ILE A 9 -10.56 14.20 32.76
CA ILE A 9 -10.85 15.59 33.10
C ILE A 9 -11.17 16.35 31.81
N ASN A 10 -12.45 16.68 31.66
CA ASN A 10 -12.94 17.97 31.15
C ASN A 10 -11.91 18.79 30.34
N SER A 11 -11.89 18.62 29.01
CA SER A 11 -11.13 19.49 28.08
C SER A 11 -11.59 20.95 28.11
N GLN A 12 -12.58 21.27 28.95
CA GLN A 12 -13.19 22.58 29.18
C GLN A 12 -12.93 23.08 30.62
N SER A 13 -12.07 22.42 31.39
CA SER A 13 -11.72 22.92 32.73
C SER A 13 -10.77 24.12 32.60
N SER A 14 -11.05 25.19 33.34
CA SER A 14 -10.20 26.39 33.37
C SER A 14 -8.74 26.06 33.74
N GLN A 15 -8.56 25.05 34.59
CA GLN A 15 -7.25 24.57 35.03
C GLN A 15 -6.37 24.05 33.89
N LEU A 16 -6.95 23.38 32.87
CA LEU A 16 -6.17 22.88 31.73
C LEU A 16 -5.54 24.04 30.96
N TRP A 17 -6.34 25.06 30.66
CA TRP A 17 -5.90 26.21 29.88
C TRP A 17 -5.00 27.16 30.66
N ASP A 18 -5.19 27.27 31.98
CA ASP A 18 -4.23 27.94 32.85
C ASP A 18 -2.86 27.23 32.80
N ASN A 19 -2.82 25.89 32.83
CA ASN A 19 -1.57 25.13 32.70
C ASN A 19 -0.93 25.29 31.31
N VAL A 20 -1.72 25.33 30.24
CA VAL A 20 -1.21 25.62 28.88
C VAL A 20 -0.61 27.03 28.84
N ALA A 21 -1.30 28.01 29.42
CA ALA A 21 -0.84 29.40 29.45
C ALA A 21 0.47 29.60 30.22
N GLU A 22 0.77 28.76 31.21
CA GLU A 22 2.07 28.77 31.90
C GLU A 22 3.24 28.48 30.96
N THR A 23 3.02 27.68 29.90
CA THR A 23 4.03 27.32 28.90
C THR A 23 4.33 28.42 27.89
N TYR A 24 3.49 29.46 27.83
CA TYR A 24 3.70 30.58 26.90
C TYR A 24 4.97 31.35 27.24
N SER A 25 5.79 31.55 26.20
CA SER A 25 6.92 32.49 26.20
C SER A 25 6.40 33.93 26.32
N GLU A 26 7.20 34.81 26.90
CA GLU A 26 6.92 36.26 26.92
C GLU A 26 7.34 36.94 25.60
N THR A 27 8.17 36.27 24.81
CA THR A 27 8.61 36.72 23.48
C THR A 27 8.03 35.85 22.38
N ALA A 28 7.57 36.51 21.31
CA ALA A 28 7.07 35.85 20.12
C ALA A 28 8.20 35.16 19.36
N ASN A 29 7.96 33.93 18.94
CA ASN A 29 8.89 33.18 18.08
C ASN A 29 8.76 33.64 16.62
N ILE A 30 9.70 33.18 15.77
CA ILE A 30 9.75 33.58 14.35
C ILE A 30 8.47 33.23 13.61
N SER A 31 7.88 32.07 13.87
CA SER A 31 6.66 31.61 13.21
C SER A 31 5.42 32.40 13.63
N GLU A 32 5.33 32.83 14.89
CA GLU A 32 4.30 33.76 15.36
C GLU A 32 4.42 35.13 14.69
N ILE A 33 5.65 35.65 14.56
CA ILE A 33 5.89 36.93 13.85
C ILE A 33 5.50 36.80 12.38
N LYS A 34 5.82 35.68 11.73
CA LYS A 34 5.46 35.43 10.33
C LYS A 34 3.97 35.27 10.13
N LEU A 35 3.28 34.58 11.04
CA LEU A 35 1.83 34.50 11.03
C LEU A 35 1.18 35.87 11.24
N GLY A 36 1.72 36.70 12.14
CA GLY A 36 1.28 38.09 12.30
C GLY A 36 1.39 38.91 11.01
N GLN A 37 2.48 38.72 10.24
CA GLN A 37 2.67 39.36 8.93
C GLN A 37 1.65 38.87 7.89
N GLU A 38 1.32 37.57 7.89
CA GLU A 38 0.28 37.02 7.00
C GLU A 38 -1.09 37.62 7.34
N ILE A 39 -1.44 37.72 8.64
CA ILE A 39 -2.71 38.34 9.10
C ILE A 39 -2.76 39.83 8.74
N GLU A 40 -1.66 40.56 8.91
CA GLU A 40 -1.54 41.97 8.48
C GLU A 40 -1.86 42.11 6.99
N GLN A 41 -1.31 41.24 6.14
CA GLN A 41 -1.58 41.25 4.70
C GLN A 41 -3.04 40.96 4.39
N LEU A 42 -3.68 40.03 5.12
CA LEU A 42 -5.12 39.79 4.99
C LEU A 42 -5.93 41.05 5.31
N PHE A 43 -5.57 41.75 6.38
CA PHE A 43 -6.25 42.98 6.80
C PHE A 43 -6.12 44.08 5.75
N PHE A 44 -4.93 44.32 5.21
CA PHE A 44 -4.76 45.28 4.12
C PHE A 44 -5.53 44.89 2.86
N GLY A 45 -5.58 43.60 2.51
CA GLY A 45 -6.39 43.09 1.40
C GLY A 45 -7.89 43.40 1.54
N LEU A 46 -8.39 43.50 2.78
CA LEU A 46 -9.77 43.83 3.11
C LEU A 46 -10.01 45.34 3.33
N GLY A 47 -8.98 46.18 3.16
CA GLY A 47 -9.03 47.62 3.45
C GLY A 47 -9.12 47.96 4.94
N ILE A 48 -8.60 47.09 5.80
CA ILE A 48 -8.49 47.31 7.24
C ILE A 48 -7.13 47.94 7.52
N GLU A 49 -7.13 49.25 7.75
CA GLU A 49 -5.92 50.06 7.89
C GLU A 49 -5.54 50.28 9.37
N PRO A 50 -4.27 50.65 9.68
CA PRO A 50 -3.86 51.03 11.02
C PRO A 50 -4.76 52.11 11.61
N GLY A 51 -5.05 52.01 12.91
CA GLY A 51 -6.08 52.77 13.61
C GLY A 51 -7.44 52.08 13.67
N SER A 52 -7.67 51.02 12.88
CA SER A 52 -8.85 50.16 13.04
C SER A 52 -8.85 49.45 14.40
N SER A 53 -10.03 49.26 14.97
CA SER A 53 -10.22 48.58 16.25
C SER A 53 -10.35 47.06 16.06
N LEU A 54 -9.52 46.29 16.77
CA LEU A 54 -9.46 44.83 16.69
C LEU A 54 -9.77 44.21 18.06
N LEU A 55 -10.61 43.18 18.09
CA LEU A 55 -10.89 42.38 19.29
C LEU A 55 -10.47 40.93 19.06
N GLU A 56 -9.46 40.45 19.78
CA GLU A 56 -9.08 39.04 19.81
C GLU A 56 -9.80 38.30 20.96
N VAL A 57 -10.54 37.24 20.62
CA VAL A 57 -11.33 36.43 21.55
C VAL A 57 -10.58 35.11 21.82
N GLY A 58 -10.20 34.88 23.07
CA GLY A 58 -9.31 33.79 23.46
C GLY A 58 -7.86 34.09 23.04
N CYS A 59 -7.31 35.19 23.53
CA CYS A 59 -6.05 35.73 23.01
C CYS A 59 -4.78 34.96 23.38
N GLY A 60 -4.83 34.07 24.37
CA GLY A 60 -3.68 33.30 24.82
C GLY A 60 -2.49 34.21 25.19
N SER A 61 -1.34 34.02 24.53
CA SER A 61 -0.12 34.81 24.75
C SER A 61 -0.21 36.26 24.26
N GLY A 62 -1.20 36.60 23.43
CA GLY A 62 -1.38 37.94 22.86
C GLY A 62 -0.32 38.35 21.84
N HIS A 63 0.56 37.44 21.40
CA HIS A 63 1.66 37.73 20.46
C HIS A 63 1.16 38.25 19.10
N LEU A 64 0.10 37.66 18.55
CA LEU A 64 -0.43 38.05 17.25
C LEU A 64 -1.10 39.44 17.31
N SER A 65 -1.92 39.69 18.34
CA SER A 65 -2.41 41.05 18.60
C SER A 65 -1.28 42.04 18.90
N GLY A 66 -0.24 41.63 19.61
CA GLY A 66 0.94 42.47 19.87
C GLY A 66 1.63 42.92 18.58
N HIS A 67 1.79 42.01 17.61
CA HIS A 67 2.29 42.33 16.29
C HIS A 67 1.43 43.39 15.58
N LEU A 68 0.10 43.26 15.65
CA LEU A 68 -0.82 44.22 15.04
C LEU A 68 -0.83 45.56 15.79
N ALA A 69 -0.70 45.56 17.11
CA ALA A 69 -0.57 46.78 17.90
C ALA A 69 0.69 47.57 17.53
N ASP A 70 1.82 46.89 17.31
CA ASP A 70 3.07 47.50 16.82
C ASP A 70 2.90 48.16 15.44
N ARG A 71 1.98 47.64 14.62
CA ARG A 71 1.60 48.22 13.32
C ARG A 71 0.55 49.32 13.40
N GLY A 72 0.15 49.72 14.61
CA GLY A 72 -0.75 50.84 14.84
C GLY A 72 -2.24 50.49 14.87
N PHE A 73 -2.60 49.21 14.95
CA PHE A 73 -3.97 48.78 15.21
C PHE A 73 -4.35 48.98 16.69
N GLN A 74 -5.63 49.28 16.96
CA GLN A 74 -6.12 49.40 18.33
C GLN A 74 -6.61 48.04 18.83
N THR A 75 -5.80 47.35 19.61
CA THR A 75 -6.11 45.97 20.03
C THR A 75 -6.82 45.89 21.38
N THR A 76 -7.83 45.04 21.45
CA THR A 76 -8.49 44.58 22.67
C THR A 76 -8.38 43.06 22.71
N LEU A 77 -8.02 42.52 23.87
CA LEU A 77 -7.74 41.10 24.08
C LEU A 77 -8.67 40.58 25.18
N ILE A 78 -9.43 39.53 24.85
CA ILE A 78 -10.30 38.81 25.79
C ILE A 78 -9.72 37.41 26.01
N ASP A 79 -9.62 37.01 27.28
CA ASP A 79 -9.37 35.62 27.65
C ASP A 79 -9.99 35.32 29.03
N PHE A 80 -10.52 34.11 29.22
CA PHE A 80 -11.06 33.69 30.51
C PHE A 80 -9.92 33.33 31.47
N SER A 81 -8.78 32.89 30.96
CA SER A 81 -7.59 32.59 31.75
C SER A 81 -6.90 33.88 32.18
N LYS A 82 -6.85 34.10 33.49
CA LYS A 82 -6.08 35.20 34.06
C LYS A 82 -4.58 35.03 33.80
N VAL A 83 -4.11 33.78 33.79
CA VAL A 83 -2.71 33.45 33.52
C VAL A 83 -2.33 33.86 32.10
N ALA A 84 -3.16 33.53 31.10
CA ALA A 84 -2.95 33.95 29.72
C ALA A 84 -2.92 35.48 29.58
N LEU A 85 -3.87 36.20 30.18
CA LEU A 85 -3.89 37.66 30.14
C LEU A 85 -2.68 38.31 30.81
N GLU A 86 -2.17 37.73 31.90
CA GLU A 86 -0.94 38.22 32.53
C GLU A 86 0.27 38.05 31.60
N LYS A 87 0.36 36.94 30.86
CA LYS A 87 1.40 36.73 29.84
C LYS A 87 1.28 37.75 28.70
N ALA A 88 0.06 37.96 28.19
CA ALA A 88 -0.20 38.95 27.15
C ALA A 88 0.15 40.38 27.61
N LYS A 89 -0.18 40.76 28.84
CA LYS A 89 0.20 42.07 29.41
C LYS A 89 1.71 42.25 29.47
N ARG A 90 2.45 41.25 29.97
CA ARG A 90 3.92 41.32 30.03
C ARG A 90 4.54 41.44 28.64
N HIS A 91 4.01 40.70 27.66
CA HIS A 91 4.44 40.83 26.27
C HIS A 91 4.26 42.26 25.75
N TYR A 92 3.11 42.88 26.02
CA TYR A 92 2.86 44.28 25.63
C TYR A 92 3.78 45.27 26.35
N GLU A 93 3.97 45.11 27.66
CA GLU A 93 4.86 45.95 28.47
C GLU A 93 6.31 45.87 27.97
N GLN A 94 6.82 44.67 27.69
CA GLN A 94 8.19 44.45 27.21
C GLN A 94 8.43 45.08 25.82
N ASN A 95 7.41 45.14 24.98
CA ASN A 95 7.49 45.69 23.63
C ASN A 95 6.99 47.15 23.55
N ASN A 96 6.68 47.79 24.69
CA ASN A 96 6.14 49.15 24.77
C ASN A 96 4.85 49.36 23.94
N LEU A 97 3.98 48.35 23.93
CA LEU A 97 2.72 48.34 23.20
C LEU A 97 1.56 48.76 24.10
N THR A 98 0.47 49.23 23.49
CA THR A 98 -0.78 49.56 24.19
C THR A 98 -1.92 48.66 23.71
N GLY A 99 -2.67 48.11 24.65
CA GLY A 99 -3.81 47.25 24.39
C GLY A 99 -4.77 47.25 25.58
N ASN A 100 -6.05 46.94 25.31
CA ASN A 100 -7.05 46.75 26.36
C ASN A 100 -7.22 45.27 26.69
N PHE A 101 -7.23 44.89 27.96
CA PHE A 101 -7.26 43.49 28.39
C PHE A 101 -8.49 43.22 29.27
N ILE A 102 -9.33 42.29 28.84
CA ILE A 102 -10.61 41.98 29.49
C ILE A 102 -10.60 40.51 29.91
N ASN A 103 -10.75 40.26 31.21
CA ASN A 103 -10.90 38.89 31.72
C ASN A 103 -12.39 38.50 31.70
N ALA A 104 -12.77 37.73 30.69
CA ALA A 104 -14.15 37.29 30.49
C ALA A 104 -14.18 35.99 29.68
N ASP A 105 -15.26 35.23 29.84
CA ASP A 105 -15.55 34.09 28.99
C ASP A 105 -16.08 34.56 27.63
N MET A 106 -15.62 33.96 26.54
CA MET A 106 -16.12 34.25 25.19
C MET A 106 -17.61 33.95 25.02
N PHE A 107 -18.17 33.02 25.81
CA PHE A 107 -19.62 32.75 25.84
C PHE A 107 -20.42 33.87 26.53
N ASP A 108 -19.77 34.83 27.18
CA ASP A 108 -20.42 36.02 27.75
C ASP A 108 -20.30 37.24 26.84
N LEU A 109 -19.68 37.09 25.67
CA LEU A 109 -19.45 38.19 24.73
C LEU A 109 -20.77 38.84 24.30
N SER A 110 -20.84 40.15 24.49
CA SER A 110 -22.00 41.00 24.19
C SER A 110 -21.59 42.47 24.13
N ALA A 111 -22.45 43.32 23.56
CA ALA A 111 -22.24 44.76 23.50
C ALA A 111 -22.20 45.46 24.88
N ASN A 112 -22.67 44.80 25.94
CA ASN A 112 -22.56 45.30 27.31
C ASN A 112 -21.18 45.03 27.94
N LEU A 113 -20.46 44.03 27.42
CA LEU A 113 -19.14 43.66 27.90
C LEU A 113 -18.03 44.41 27.17
N VAL A 114 -18.19 44.59 25.86
CA VAL A 114 -17.21 45.23 24.99
C VAL A 114 -17.91 46.02 23.88
N GLU A 115 -17.43 47.24 23.64
CA GLU A 115 -17.92 48.07 22.53
C GLU A 115 -17.66 47.38 21.18
N PRO A 116 -18.48 47.58 20.14
CA PRO A 116 -18.25 46.94 18.85
C PRO A 116 -16.95 47.37 18.16
N HIS A 117 -16.15 46.40 17.71
CA HIS A 117 -14.85 46.59 17.02
C HIS A 117 -14.99 46.46 15.51
N ASP A 118 -14.07 47.04 14.75
CA ASP A 118 -14.06 46.90 13.29
C ASP A 118 -13.85 45.44 12.87
N VAL A 119 -12.96 44.74 13.56
CA VAL A 119 -12.70 43.31 13.36
C VAL A 119 -12.77 42.59 14.70
N VAL A 120 -13.49 41.48 14.74
CA VAL A 120 -13.51 40.55 15.88
C VAL A 120 -12.95 39.22 15.40
N TRP A 121 -11.97 38.67 16.09
CA TRP A 121 -11.26 37.51 15.59
C TRP A 121 -10.76 36.58 16.68
N ASN A 122 -10.39 35.36 16.30
CA ASN A 122 -9.78 34.38 17.20
C ASN A 122 -8.73 33.56 16.44
N SER A 123 -7.78 32.98 17.19
CA SER A 123 -6.80 32.06 16.65
C SER A 123 -6.55 30.90 17.61
N GLY A 124 -6.85 29.68 17.19
CA GLY A 124 -6.55 28.48 17.97
C GLY A 124 -7.43 28.31 19.21
N VAL A 125 -8.76 28.42 19.03
CA VAL A 125 -9.74 28.38 20.13
C VAL A 125 -10.94 27.50 19.77
N LEU A 126 -11.56 27.76 18.62
CA LEU A 126 -12.86 27.15 18.25
C LEU A 126 -12.77 25.65 17.95
N GLU A 127 -11.58 25.12 17.65
CA GLU A 127 -11.33 23.70 17.49
C GLU A 127 -11.56 22.90 18.78
N HIS A 128 -11.58 23.52 19.95
CA HIS A 128 -11.81 22.84 21.22
C HIS A 128 -13.30 22.67 21.58
N PHE A 129 -14.20 23.12 20.70
CA PHE A 129 -15.63 23.20 20.94
C PHE A 129 -16.45 22.46 19.90
N ASP A 130 -17.55 21.85 20.35
CA ASP A 130 -18.57 21.27 19.50
C ASP A 130 -19.24 22.35 18.63
N ALA A 131 -19.94 21.90 17.58
CA ALA A 131 -20.54 22.78 16.59
C ALA A 131 -21.54 23.79 17.20
N TRP A 132 -22.30 23.39 18.23
CA TRP A 132 -23.26 24.28 18.89
C TRP A 132 -22.57 25.45 19.58
N LYS A 133 -21.54 25.16 20.35
CA LYS A 133 -20.74 26.17 21.05
C LYS A 133 -20.01 27.08 20.09
N VAL A 134 -19.46 26.53 19.01
CA VAL A 134 -18.84 27.33 17.94
C VAL A 134 -19.85 28.30 17.32
N ILE A 135 -21.04 27.82 16.95
CA ILE A 135 -22.10 28.68 16.38
C ILE A 135 -22.50 29.79 17.36
N ASP A 136 -22.63 29.50 18.66
CA ASP A 136 -22.95 30.51 19.67
C ASP A 136 -21.86 31.60 19.77
N VAL A 137 -20.59 31.19 19.82
CA VAL A 137 -19.46 32.13 19.87
C VAL A 137 -19.39 32.98 18.60
N LEU A 138 -19.52 32.37 17.41
CA LEU A 138 -19.51 33.10 16.13
C LEU A 138 -20.67 34.10 16.03
N LYS A 139 -21.85 33.74 16.54
CA LYS A 139 -23.01 34.64 16.61
C LYS A 139 -22.71 35.84 17.48
N ARG A 140 -22.07 35.64 18.64
CA ARG A 140 -21.67 36.72 19.56
C ARG A 140 -20.57 37.59 18.98
N MET A 141 -19.56 37.00 18.36
CA MET A 141 -18.52 37.73 17.62
C MET A 141 -19.16 38.62 16.54
N GLY A 142 -20.15 38.10 15.80
CA GLY A 142 -20.92 38.86 14.83
C GLY A 142 -21.72 40.04 15.40
N GLN A 143 -22.19 39.94 16.64
CA GLN A 143 -22.94 41.02 17.30
C GLN A 143 -22.07 42.22 17.66
N VAL A 144 -20.80 41.96 18.01
CA VAL A 144 -19.81 42.97 18.40
C VAL A 144 -18.82 43.30 17.29
N ALA A 145 -18.96 42.72 16.10
CA ALA A 145 -18.21 43.12 14.91
C ALA A 145 -18.96 44.21 14.13
N ARG A 146 -18.24 45.27 13.71
CA ARG A 146 -18.76 46.32 12.83
C ARG A 146 -18.57 45.98 11.36
N LYS A 147 -17.41 45.41 11.00
CA LYS A 147 -17.08 45.11 9.59
C LYS A 147 -16.86 43.62 9.37
N TYR A 148 -15.93 43.01 10.10
CA TYR A 148 -15.48 41.65 9.80
C TYR A 148 -15.36 40.78 11.05
N VAL A 149 -15.55 39.48 10.83
CA VAL A 149 -15.21 38.39 11.74
C VAL A 149 -14.13 37.55 11.05
N LEU A 150 -12.99 37.34 11.71
CA LEU A 150 -11.90 36.49 11.23
C LEU A 150 -11.72 35.28 12.16
N ILE A 151 -11.69 34.08 11.60
CA ILE A 151 -11.51 32.84 12.36
C ILE A 151 -10.27 32.14 11.85
N LEU A 152 -9.32 31.86 12.75
CA LEU A 152 -8.18 31.01 12.47
C LEU A 152 -8.30 29.71 13.28
N VAL A 153 -8.37 28.58 12.58
CA VAL A 153 -8.40 27.23 13.20
C VAL A 153 -7.44 26.29 12.49
N PRO A 154 -6.92 25.26 13.18
CA PRO A 154 -6.12 24.22 12.56
C PRO A 154 -6.85 23.54 11.39
N ASN A 155 -6.16 23.45 10.26
CA ASN A 155 -6.64 22.87 9.03
C ASN A 155 -6.60 21.35 9.11
N ALA A 156 -7.78 20.69 9.05
CA ALA A 156 -7.87 19.22 9.02
C ALA A 156 -7.14 18.59 7.82
N MET A 157 -6.84 19.38 6.80
CA MET A 157 -6.14 18.95 5.59
C MET A 157 -4.62 19.23 5.64
N SER A 158 -4.11 19.84 6.72
CA SER A 158 -2.68 20.14 6.87
C SER A 158 -1.89 18.91 7.34
N VAL A 159 -1.26 18.23 6.37
CA VAL A 159 -0.39 17.08 6.62
C VAL A 159 0.73 17.39 7.61
N PRO A 160 1.48 18.51 7.50
CA PRO A 160 2.49 18.90 8.49
C PRO A 160 1.96 18.87 9.92
N TYR A 161 0.82 19.55 10.15
CA TYR A 161 0.24 19.68 11.47
C TYR A 161 -0.29 18.34 12.01
N LEU A 162 -0.94 17.53 11.17
CA LEU A 162 -1.43 16.20 11.59
C LEU A 162 -0.29 15.26 12.00
N LEU A 163 0.85 15.29 11.29
CA LEU A 163 2.04 14.51 11.64
C LEU A 163 2.66 15.01 12.94
N PHE A 164 2.81 16.33 13.08
CA PHE A 164 3.30 16.94 14.31
C PHE A 164 2.43 16.54 15.52
N ARG A 165 1.12 16.74 15.41
CA ARG A 165 0.13 16.40 16.43
C ARG A 165 0.24 14.94 16.85
N ARG A 166 0.30 14.02 15.89
CA ARG A 166 0.46 12.59 16.16
C ARG A 166 1.76 12.30 16.91
N CYS A 167 2.89 12.84 16.45
CA CYS A 167 4.20 12.64 17.08
C CYS A 167 4.25 13.21 18.50
N ALA A 168 3.70 14.41 18.71
CA ALA A 168 3.62 15.02 20.04
C ALA A 168 2.77 14.19 21.01
N MET A 169 1.63 13.67 20.55
CA MET A 169 0.79 12.76 21.34
C MET A 169 1.50 11.45 21.69
N GLU A 170 2.21 10.83 20.74
CA GLU A 170 2.97 9.59 20.99
C GLU A 170 4.11 9.77 21.99
N LYS A 171 4.75 10.95 22.00
CA LYS A 171 5.81 11.29 22.96
C LYS A 171 5.27 11.74 24.33
N GLY A 172 3.96 11.91 24.46
CA GLY A 172 3.34 12.46 25.68
C GLY A 172 3.58 13.96 25.87
N GLU A 173 3.93 14.68 24.80
CA GLU A 173 4.21 16.13 24.80
C GLU A 173 2.97 16.97 24.41
N TRP A 174 1.83 16.33 24.14
CA TRP A 174 0.61 17.01 23.72
C TRP A 174 -0.15 17.62 24.90
N ILE A 175 -0.15 18.95 25.01
CA ILE A 175 -0.73 19.69 26.14
C ILE A 175 -2.07 20.39 25.85
N TRP A 176 -2.47 20.52 24.59
CA TRP A 176 -3.61 21.34 24.15
C TRP A 176 -4.99 20.66 24.24
N GLY A 177 -5.09 19.54 24.97
CA GLY A 177 -6.34 18.83 25.17
C GLY A 177 -6.97 18.30 23.87
N ARG A 178 -8.31 18.26 23.83
CA ARG A 178 -9.08 17.74 22.68
C ARG A 178 -9.27 18.82 21.62
N GLU A 179 -9.04 18.49 20.36
CA GLU A 179 -9.41 19.30 19.20
C GLU A 179 -10.30 18.52 18.23
N LEU A 180 -11.29 19.23 17.69
CA LEU A 180 -12.20 18.85 16.63
C LEU A 180 -11.78 19.57 15.35
N LEU A 181 -10.97 18.88 14.54
CA LEU A 181 -10.45 19.42 13.30
C LEU A 181 -11.53 19.44 12.23
N ARG A 182 -11.60 20.55 11.47
CA ARG A 182 -12.58 20.76 10.40
C ARG A 182 -11.88 21.13 9.10
N ASP A 183 -12.48 20.74 7.98
CA ASP A 183 -12.01 21.05 6.63
C ASP A 183 -12.51 22.41 6.12
N SER A 184 -13.60 22.92 6.71
CA SER A 184 -14.12 24.28 6.48
C SER A 184 -14.90 24.79 7.70
N MET A 185 -14.89 26.10 7.91
CA MET A 185 -15.68 26.79 8.94
C MET A 185 -16.92 27.50 8.35
N LYS A 186 -17.08 27.46 7.03
CA LYS A 186 -18.10 28.22 6.29
C LYS A 186 -19.52 27.94 6.77
N HIS A 187 -19.90 26.67 6.91
CA HIS A 187 -21.25 26.28 7.29
C HIS A 187 -21.60 26.70 8.72
N LEU A 188 -20.63 26.68 9.64
CA LEU A 188 -20.81 27.13 11.02
C LEU A 188 -20.98 28.65 11.09
N ALA A 189 -20.20 29.40 10.33
CA ALA A 189 -20.35 30.86 10.23
C ALA A 189 -21.69 31.26 9.61
N GLU A 190 -22.13 30.59 8.54
CA GLU A 190 -23.44 30.82 7.92
C GLU A 190 -24.59 30.50 8.90
N ALA A 191 -24.48 29.41 9.65
CA ALA A 191 -25.43 29.01 10.71
C ALA A 191 -25.40 29.95 11.94
N ALA A 192 -24.33 30.72 12.11
CA ALA A 192 -24.25 31.80 13.10
C ALA A 192 -24.85 33.13 12.59
N GLY A 193 -25.34 33.17 11.34
CA GLY A 193 -25.92 34.37 10.73
C GLY A 193 -24.89 35.31 10.09
N LEU A 194 -23.65 34.85 9.90
CA LEU A 194 -22.62 35.60 9.20
C LEU A 194 -22.73 35.38 7.68
N GLU A 195 -22.25 36.35 6.91
CA GLU A 195 -22.02 36.23 5.48
C GLU A 195 -20.54 35.97 5.25
N VAL A 196 -20.22 34.77 4.76
CA VAL A 196 -18.84 34.37 4.46
C VAL A 196 -18.39 35.07 3.19
N ILE A 197 -17.26 35.77 3.29
CA ILE A 197 -16.63 36.50 2.19
C ILE A 197 -15.62 35.59 1.50
N GLU A 198 -14.71 35.01 2.27
CA GLU A 198 -13.62 34.19 1.76
C GLU A 198 -13.16 33.18 2.82
N GLU A 199 -12.66 32.04 2.35
CA GLU A 199 -11.92 31.07 3.16
C GLU A 199 -10.59 30.82 2.45
N GLN A 200 -9.48 31.02 3.16
CA GLN A 200 -8.13 30.83 2.63
C GLN A 200 -7.23 30.13 3.65
N TYR A 201 -5.96 29.92 3.31
CA TYR A 201 -5.07 29.07 4.08
C TYR A 201 -3.73 29.77 4.37
N ILE A 202 -3.36 29.85 5.64
CA ILE A 202 -2.20 30.61 6.15
C ILE A 202 -1.37 29.77 7.14
N GLY A 203 -0.22 30.29 7.58
CA GLY A 203 0.64 29.60 8.54
C GLY A 203 1.68 28.68 7.88
N GLU A 204 2.29 29.15 6.80
CA GLU A 204 3.33 28.40 6.06
C GLU A 204 4.53 28.09 6.96
N HIS A 205 4.98 29.06 7.76
CA HIS A 205 6.14 28.88 8.65
C HIS A 205 5.88 27.85 9.76
N PHE A 206 4.68 27.86 10.34
CA PHE A 206 4.28 26.80 11.28
C PHE A 206 4.25 25.42 10.61
N SER A 207 3.88 25.35 9.34
CA SER A 207 3.94 24.11 8.57
C SER A 207 5.39 23.61 8.41
N CYS A 208 6.37 24.52 8.22
CA CYS A 208 7.80 24.19 8.27
C CYS A 208 8.21 23.64 9.64
N ASP A 209 7.79 24.29 10.72
CA ASP A 209 8.17 23.93 12.09
C ASP A 209 7.59 22.58 12.49
N HIS A 210 6.34 22.31 12.13
CA HIS A 210 5.69 21.02 12.32
C HIS A 210 6.47 19.90 11.61
N LEU A 211 6.87 20.10 10.36
CA LEU A 211 7.71 19.14 9.64
C LEU A 211 9.10 19.00 10.28
N SER A 212 9.68 20.10 10.77
CA SER A 212 10.98 20.09 11.44
C SER A 212 10.96 19.31 12.76
N TYR A 213 9.87 19.43 13.52
CA TYR A 213 9.64 18.68 14.76
C TYR A 213 9.53 17.18 14.48
N VAL A 214 8.83 16.82 13.41
CA VAL A 214 8.69 15.43 12.94
C VAL A 214 10.03 14.91 12.43
N ASN A 215 10.74 15.69 11.61
CA ASN A 215 12.07 15.39 11.09
C ASN A 215 12.80 16.64 10.56
N SER A 216 13.89 17.02 11.24
CA SER A 216 14.67 18.21 10.93
C SER A 216 15.27 18.25 9.52
N GLU A 217 15.57 17.10 8.91
CA GLU A 217 16.11 17.02 7.54
C GLU A 217 15.06 17.36 6.49
N VAL A 218 13.77 17.14 6.79
CA VAL A 218 12.68 17.49 5.87
C VAL A 218 12.14 18.88 6.11
N GLY A 219 12.10 19.33 7.36
CA GLY A 219 11.90 20.74 7.67
C GLY A 219 12.90 21.65 6.93
N SER A 220 14.19 21.32 6.98
CA SER A 220 15.24 22.10 6.28
C SER A 220 15.14 22.05 4.75
N LYS A 221 14.72 20.92 4.15
CA LYS A 221 14.44 20.85 2.70
C LYS A 221 13.21 21.66 2.32
N TYR A 222 12.17 21.62 3.14
CA TYR A 222 10.94 22.39 2.93
C TYR A 222 11.21 23.89 2.93
N GLN A 223 12.02 24.39 3.87
CA GLN A 223 12.41 25.81 3.97
C GLN A 223 13.09 26.35 2.70
N ASN A 224 13.72 25.48 1.89
CA ASN A 224 14.44 25.86 0.68
C ASN A 224 13.58 25.82 -0.61
N ILE A 225 12.42 25.15 -0.60
CA ILE A 225 11.64 24.84 -1.82
C ILE A 225 10.16 25.30 -1.67
N GLY A 226 9.72 25.69 -0.47
CA GLY A 226 8.50 26.49 -0.21
C GLY A 226 7.19 25.94 -0.80
N GLN A 227 6.30 26.82 -1.25
CA GLN A 227 4.97 26.52 -1.82
C GLN A 227 4.97 25.59 -3.06
N GLN A 228 6.13 25.26 -3.65
CA GLN A 228 6.22 24.27 -4.74
C GLN A 228 6.03 22.83 -4.25
N LEU A 229 6.14 22.63 -2.95
CA LEU A 229 6.16 21.34 -2.29
C LEU A 229 4.79 21.02 -1.66
N ILE A 230 4.21 21.98 -0.95
CA ILE A 230 2.89 21.87 -0.30
C ILE A 230 1.99 22.98 -0.87
N PRO A 231 0.89 22.62 -1.56
CA PRO A 231 -0.10 23.61 -2.00
C PRO A 231 -0.61 24.45 -0.82
N ARG A 232 -0.91 25.74 -1.06
CA ARG A 232 -1.34 26.66 0.02
C ARG A 232 -2.49 26.12 0.84
N GLU A 233 -3.39 25.36 0.21
CA GLU A 233 -4.56 24.71 0.80
C GLU A 233 -4.24 23.74 1.95
N ARG A 234 -2.95 23.46 2.17
CA ARG A 234 -2.44 22.50 3.14
C ARG A 234 -1.58 23.15 4.21
N ASN A 235 -1.49 24.49 4.20
CA ASN A 235 -0.92 25.26 5.30
C ASN A 235 -1.70 25.01 6.60
N TYR A 236 -1.03 25.31 7.71
CA TYR A 236 -1.46 24.97 9.06
C TYR A 236 -2.88 25.46 9.38
N LEU A 237 -3.24 26.69 9.03
CA LEU A 237 -4.47 27.32 9.47
C LEU A 237 -5.43 27.57 8.30
N ILE A 238 -6.72 27.35 8.57
CA ILE A 238 -7.81 27.91 7.78
C ILE A 238 -8.08 29.32 8.31
N ALA A 239 -8.14 30.30 7.42
CA ALA A 239 -8.55 31.66 7.69
C ALA A 239 -9.91 31.93 7.04
N LEU A 240 -10.98 31.90 7.83
CA LEU A 240 -12.33 32.26 7.37
C LEU A 240 -12.60 33.74 7.66
N ILE A 241 -12.92 34.49 6.62
CA ILE A 241 -13.33 35.89 6.70
C ILE A 241 -14.84 35.95 6.43
N ALA A 242 -15.56 36.54 7.38
CA ALA A 242 -16.99 36.77 7.26
C ALA A 242 -17.36 38.20 7.68
N ARG A 243 -18.58 38.63 7.37
CA ARG A 243 -19.17 39.87 7.88
C ARG A 243 -20.52 39.62 8.53
N PRO A 244 -20.93 40.42 9.53
CA PRO A 244 -22.29 40.39 10.03
C PRO A 244 -23.28 40.72 8.90
N LYS A 245 -24.37 39.96 8.76
CA LYS A 245 -25.48 40.35 7.86
C LYS A 245 -26.13 41.63 8.41
N ASN A 246 -26.38 42.60 7.53
CA ASN A 246 -26.87 43.95 7.89
C ASN A 246 -27.98 43.94 8.96
N LYS A 247 -27.81 44.78 10.01
CA LYS A 247 -28.80 45.03 11.07
C LYS A 247 -30.09 45.72 10.57
N ASP A 248 -30.13 46.15 9.30
CA ASP A 248 -31.23 46.91 8.67
C ASP A 248 -32.17 46.06 7.78
N LEU A 249 -32.13 44.72 7.87
CA LEU A 249 -33.20 43.92 7.27
C LEU A 249 -34.46 44.06 8.14
N PRO A 250 -35.60 44.53 7.60
CA PRO A 250 -36.81 44.68 8.38
C PRO A 250 -37.20 43.35 9.00
N GLU A 251 -37.48 43.35 10.32
CA GLU A 251 -38.18 42.25 10.98
C GLU A 251 -39.44 41.94 10.16
N ASN A 252 -39.47 40.77 9.53
CA ASN A 252 -40.40 40.33 8.48
C ASN A 252 -40.17 40.91 7.07
N LYS A 253 -39.49 40.13 6.23
CA LYS A 253 -40.12 39.11 5.35
C LYS A 253 -39.02 38.25 4.69
N ASP A 254 -39.29 36.96 4.60
CA ASP A 254 -38.49 35.93 3.93
C ASP A 254 -37.13 35.57 4.57
N VAL A 255 -37.14 35.27 5.87
CA VAL A 255 -36.20 34.26 6.39
C VAL A 255 -36.70 32.91 5.86
N PRO A 256 -35.92 32.13 5.08
CA PRO A 256 -36.37 30.83 4.62
C PRO A 256 -36.82 30.01 5.82
N SER A 257 -37.99 29.40 5.73
CA SER A 257 -38.65 28.56 6.75
C SER A 257 -37.88 27.27 7.11
N ASN A 258 -36.55 27.31 7.04
CA ASN A 258 -35.66 26.16 7.06
C ASN A 258 -34.38 26.39 7.87
N TYR A 259 -34.25 27.50 8.63
CA TYR A 259 -33.02 27.81 9.38
C TYR A 259 -32.74 26.77 10.48
N GLU A 260 -33.78 26.35 11.22
CA GLU A 260 -33.68 25.23 12.17
C GLU A 260 -33.26 23.95 11.46
N LYS A 261 -33.75 23.70 10.25
CA LYS A 261 -33.35 22.53 9.45
C LYS A 261 -31.91 22.63 8.92
N VAL A 262 -31.42 23.83 8.59
CA VAL A 262 -30.01 24.05 8.21
C VAL A 262 -29.10 23.79 9.41
N ILE A 263 -29.48 24.26 10.59
CA ILE A 263 -28.79 23.96 11.84
C ILE A 263 -28.84 22.46 12.13
N GLU A 264 -30.01 21.82 12.06
CA GLU A 264 -30.16 20.37 12.23
C GLU A 264 -29.33 19.57 11.21
N ASP A 265 -29.32 19.97 9.93
CA ASP A 265 -28.54 19.31 8.87
C ASP A 265 -27.03 19.47 9.09
N VAL A 266 -26.59 20.65 9.54
CA VAL A 266 -25.19 20.91 9.93
C VAL A 266 -24.80 20.06 11.12
N LEU A 267 -25.61 20.03 12.17
CA LEU A 267 -25.35 19.26 13.38
C LEU A 267 -25.39 17.75 13.13
N ARG A 268 -26.26 17.28 12.23
CA ARG A 268 -26.30 15.88 11.80
C ARG A 268 -25.07 15.48 11.00
N LYS A 269 -24.49 16.39 10.23
CA LYS A 269 -23.20 16.16 9.53
C LYS A 269 -22.03 16.15 10.53
N GLU A 270 -22.00 17.10 11.47
CA GLU A 270 -20.96 17.21 12.50
C GLU A 270 -21.00 16.05 13.51
N SER A 271 -22.18 15.56 13.91
CA SER A 271 -22.29 14.40 14.80
C SER A 271 -21.64 13.14 14.22
N LYS A 272 -21.54 13.07 12.89
CA LYS A 272 -20.86 11.99 12.17
C LYS A 272 -19.34 12.18 12.15
N ILE A 273 -18.88 13.43 12.06
CA ILE A 273 -17.47 13.80 12.18
C ILE A 273 -16.98 13.52 13.61
N GLU A 274 -17.76 13.83 14.64
CA GLU A 274 -17.43 13.51 16.04
C GLU A 274 -17.30 12.00 16.30
N THR A 275 -18.06 11.17 15.58
CA THR A 275 -17.93 9.71 15.66
C THR A 275 -16.74 9.14 14.86
N ASP A 276 -16.32 9.83 13.78
CA ASP A 276 -15.27 9.37 12.86
C ASP A 276 -13.88 9.99 13.17
N THR A 277 -13.80 11.10 13.92
CA THR A 277 -12.55 11.67 14.44
C THR A 277 -12.09 10.87 15.65
N TYR A 278 -11.25 9.85 15.41
CA TYR A 278 -10.46 9.09 16.39
C TYR A 278 -10.68 9.47 17.87
N TYR A 279 -11.70 8.87 18.47
CA TYR A 279 -11.72 8.67 19.91
C TYR A 279 -10.70 7.57 20.19
N PHE A 280 -9.51 7.93 20.68
CA PHE A 280 -8.68 6.95 21.39
C PHE A 280 -9.20 6.89 22.82
N ASP A 281 -10.20 6.03 23.02
CA ASP A 281 -10.73 5.73 24.34
C ASP A 281 -9.67 4.99 25.17
N PHE A 282 -8.97 5.71 26.04
CA PHE A 282 -8.03 5.14 27.01
C PHE A 282 -8.72 4.33 28.11
N SER A 283 -10.04 4.40 28.27
CA SER A 283 -10.74 3.59 29.29
C SER A 283 -10.75 2.09 28.91
N SER A 284 -10.86 1.78 27.62
CA SER A 284 -10.72 0.43 27.07
C SER A 284 -9.30 -0.13 27.25
N PHE A 285 -8.28 0.73 27.13
CA PHE A 285 -6.87 0.36 27.32
C PHE A 285 -6.51 0.17 28.80
N ASN A 286 -7.00 1.03 29.69
CA ASN A 286 -6.80 0.89 31.14
C ASN A 286 -7.56 -0.32 31.72
N SER A 287 -8.76 -0.63 31.20
CA SER A 287 -9.48 -1.86 31.55
C SER A 287 -8.73 -3.13 31.09
N HIS A 288 -8.00 -3.05 29.97
CA HIS A 288 -7.13 -4.13 29.50
C HIS A 288 -5.84 -4.24 30.32
N LEU A 289 -5.26 -3.11 30.75
CA LEU A 289 -4.09 -3.07 31.63
C LEU A 289 -4.39 -3.64 33.01
N GLU A 290 -5.52 -3.28 33.65
CA GLU A 290 -5.91 -3.86 34.95
C GLU A 290 -6.15 -5.38 34.84
N LYS A 291 -6.77 -5.83 33.73
CA LYS A 291 -6.94 -7.27 33.45
C LYS A 291 -5.61 -7.97 33.15
N MET A 292 -4.63 -7.27 32.59
CA MET A 292 -3.29 -7.82 32.34
C MET A 292 -2.44 -7.85 33.61
N ASP A 293 -2.54 -6.85 34.49
CA ASP A 293 -1.86 -6.84 35.79
C ASP A 293 -2.38 -7.96 36.71
N THR A 294 -3.70 -8.18 36.74
CA THR A 294 -4.30 -9.32 37.47
C THR A 294 -3.77 -10.67 36.94
N LYS A 295 -3.52 -10.75 35.62
CA LYS A 295 -2.99 -11.96 34.96
C LYS A 295 -1.48 -12.12 35.17
N ILE A 296 -0.75 -11.02 35.30
CA ILE A 296 0.67 -11.00 35.65
C ILE A 296 0.85 -11.51 37.09
N ASP A 297 -0.02 -11.12 38.02
CA ASP A 297 0.02 -11.61 39.41
C ASP A 297 -0.34 -13.11 39.51
N GLU A 298 -1.31 -13.59 38.70
CA GLU A 298 -1.59 -15.03 38.57
C GLU A 298 -0.39 -15.80 37.99
N LEU A 299 0.26 -15.26 36.96
CA LEU A 299 1.44 -15.88 36.34
C LEU A 299 2.68 -15.84 37.25
N GLN A 300 2.83 -14.83 38.10
CA GLN A 300 3.90 -14.79 39.10
C GLN A 300 3.74 -15.88 40.17
N ASN A 301 2.50 -16.15 40.62
CA ASN A 301 2.22 -17.25 41.54
C ASN A 301 2.48 -18.63 40.90
N VAL A 302 2.12 -18.80 39.63
CA VAL A 302 2.44 -20.02 38.85
C VAL A 302 3.97 -20.19 38.68
N THR A 303 4.71 -19.08 38.55
CA THR A 303 6.18 -19.12 38.44
C THR A 303 6.86 -19.53 39.75
N VAL A 304 6.26 -19.22 40.91
CA VAL A 304 6.73 -19.70 42.21
C VAL A 304 6.52 -21.20 42.36
N ASP A 305 5.37 -21.71 41.92
CA ASP A 305 5.07 -23.16 41.95
C ASP A 305 6.00 -23.94 41.02
N PHE A 306 6.28 -23.43 39.81
CA PHE A 306 7.25 -24.03 38.90
C PHE A 306 8.69 -24.02 39.44
N LYS A 307 9.09 -23.00 40.21
CA LYS A 307 10.41 -22.99 40.86
C LYS A 307 10.53 -24.08 41.93
N SER A 308 9.47 -24.33 42.70
CA SER A 308 9.45 -25.42 43.67
C SER A 308 9.53 -26.80 43.00
N GLN A 309 8.83 -26.99 41.86
CA GLN A 309 8.92 -28.21 41.07
C GLN A 309 10.30 -28.39 40.41
N LEU A 310 10.97 -27.30 40.03
CA LEU A 310 12.34 -27.31 39.50
C LEU A 310 13.36 -27.77 40.55
N GLU A 311 13.25 -27.31 41.81
CA GLU A 311 14.12 -27.79 42.89
C GLU A 311 13.93 -29.28 43.17
N GLU A 312 12.70 -29.80 43.08
CA GLU A 312 12.44 -31.24 43.22
C GLU A 312 13.06 -32.04 42.05
N LYS A 313 13.01 -31.50 40.83
CA LYS A 313 13.63 -32.11 39.64
C LYS A 313 15.16 -32.05 39.68
N ASP A 314 15.76 -30.98 40.17
CA ASP A 314 17.21 -30.84 40.33
C ASP A 314 17.76 -31.84 41.36
N ASN A 315 17.01 -32.10 42.45
CA ASN A 315 17.35 -33.17 43.38
C ASN A 315 17.31 -34.56 42.72
N LYS A 316 16.36 -34.79 41.81
CA LYS A 316 16.27 -36.03 41.01
C LYS A 316 17.40 -36.15 39.99
N ILE A 317 17.83 -35.04 39.40
CA ILE A 317 18.98 -34.97 38.48
C ILE A 317 20.27 -35.32 39.22
N ASN A 318 20.44 -34.86 40.46
CA ASN A 318 21.60 -35.21 41.28
C ASN A 318 21.64 -36.71 41.64
N GLU A 319 20.48 -37.34 41.91
CA GLU A 319 20.39 -38.81 42.04
C GLU A 319 20.83 -39.53 40.75
N LEU A 320 20.35 -39.07 39.59
CA LEU A 320 20.68 -39.65 38.29
C LEU A 320 22.15 -39.45 37.89
N GLN A 321 22.78 -38.34 38.30
CA GLN A 321 24.20 -38.08 38.06
C GLN A 321 25.10 -39.05 38.85
N ASN A 322 24.71 -39.44 40.06
CA ASN A 322 25.40 -40.48 40.82
C ASN A 322 25.30 -41.86 40.14
N VAL A 323 24.14 -42.19 39.59
CA VAL A 323 23.95 -43.42 38.77
C VAL A 323 24.78 -43.35 37.48
N THR A 324 24.88 -42.17 36.87
CA THR A 324 25.67 -41.97 35.64
C THR A 324 27.18 -42.08 35.91
N ALA A 325 27.65 -41.73 37.11
CA ALA A 325 29.03 -41.92 37.53
C ALA A 325 29.39 -43.40 37.67
N ASP A 326 28.48 -44.22 38.21
CA ASP A 326 28.64 -45.68 38.29
C ASP A 326 28.69 -46.33 36.90
N PHE A 327 27.81 -45.89 35.98
CA PHE A 327 27.84 -46.34 34.59
C PHE A 327 29.10 -45.92 33.84
N LYS A 328 29.66 -44.73 34.12
CA LYS A 328 30.93 -44.28 33.52
C LYS A 328 32.11 -45.16 33.92
N SER A 329 32.15 -45.62 35.18
CA SER A 329 33.17 -46.57 35.65
C SER A 329 33.10 -47.92 34.92
N GLN A 330 31.89 -48.42 34.67
CA GLN A 330 31.69 -49.64 33.86
C GLN A 330 32.04 -49.46 32.37
N LEU A 331 31.91 -48.23 31.85
CA LEU A 331 32.23 -47.88 30.46
C LEU A 331 33.74 -47.76 30.24
N GLU A 332 34.48 -47.32 31.24
CA GLU A 332 35.95 -47.20 31.23
C GLU A 332 36.63 -48.58 31.13
N ASP A 333 36.11 -49.59 31.83
CA ASP A 333 36.56 -50.98 31.73
C ASP A 333 36.28 -51.59 30.34
N LYS A 334 35.17 -51.23 29.69
CA LYS A 334 34.87 -51.66 28.32
C LYS A 334 35.72 -50.92 27.28
N ASN A 335 36.03 -49.65 27.50
CA ASN A 335 36.89 -48.85 26.60
C ASN A 335 38.33 -49.35 26.59
N ASN A 336 38.86 -49.86 27.71
CA ASN A 336 40.18 -50.49 27.75
C ASN A 336 40.27 -51.74 26.86
N LYS A 337 39.17 -52.51 26.75
CA LYS A 337 39.06 -53.67 25.84
C LYS A 337 38.94 -53.27 24.36
N ILE A 338 38.32 -52.12 24.10
CA ILE A 338 38.15 -51.55 22.75
C ILE A 338 39.47 -50.97 22.23
N ASN A 339 40.28 -50.34 23.09
CA ASN A 339 41.59 -49.78 22.73
C ASN A 339 42.59 -50.86 22.24
N GLU A 340 42.52 -52.07 22.78
CA GLU A 340 43.33 -53.22 22.36
C GLU A 340 43.00 -53.69 20.92
N LEU A 341 41.71 -53.65 20.56
CA LEU A 341 41.22 -53.97 19.22
C LEU A 341 41.46 -52.83 18.20
N GLN A 342 41.43 -51.58 18.67
CA GLN A 342 41.66 -50.39 17.86
C GLN A 342 43.13 -50.24 17.44
N ASN A 343 44.10 -50.61 18.27
CA ASN A 343 45.53 -50.58 17.89
C ASN A 343 45.87 -51.52 16.72
N THR A 344 45.18 -52.66 16.64
CA THR A 344 45.34 -53.62 15.54
C THR A 344 44.68 -53.12 14.24
N THR A 345 43.59 -52.36 14.37
CA THR A 345 42.83 -51.78 13.25
C THR A 345 43.53 -50.51 12.70
N ALA A 346 44.18 -49.73 13.57
CA ALA A 346 44.91 -48.51 13.23
C ALA A 346 46.14 -48.77 12.35
N HIS A 347 46.80 -49.92 12.47
CA HIS A 347 47.93 -50.27 11.60
C HIS A 347 47.50 -50.49 10.14
N PHE A 348 46.33 -51.08 9.91
CA PHE A 348 45.78 -51.28 8.57
C PHE A 348 45.10 -50.03 8.00
N GLN A 349 44.54 -49.18 8.85
CA GLN A 349 43.96 -47.89 8.43
C GLN A 349 45.02 -46.86 8.04
N PHE A 350 46.20 -46.85 8.68
CA PHE A 350 47.30 -45.93 8.35
C PHE A 350 47.80 -46.05 6.90
N GLN A 351 47.82 -47.26 6.33
CA GLN A 351 48.21 -47.48 4.93
C GLN A 351 47.12 -47.10 3.91
N LEU A 352 45.85 -47.12 4.33
CA LEU A 352 44.69 -46.71 3.53
C LEU A 352 44.45 -45.19 3.60
N GLU A 353 44.89 -44.56 4.68
CA GLU A 353 44.65 -43.15 4.99
C GLU A 353 45.66 -42.21 4.30
N ASP A 354 46.91 -42.62 4.10
CA ASP A 354 47.89 -41.83 3.32
C ASP A 354 47.43 -41.59 1.87
N LYS A 355 46.82 -42.61 1.25
CA LYS A 355 46.28 -42.50 -0.13
C LYS A 355 44.96 -41.75 -0.22
N ASN A 356 44.12 -41.78 0.83
CA ASN A 356 42.84 -41.08 0.86
C ASN A 356 42.98 -39.61 1.31
N ASN A 357 44.02 -39.25 2.08
CA ASN A 357 44.27 -37.88 2.54
C ASN A 357 44.67 -36.94 1.40
N LYS A 358 45.31 -37.43 0.34
CA LYS A 358 45.58 -36.61 -0.85
C LYS A 358 44.32 -36.28 -1.68
N ILE A 359 43.29 -37.13 -1.61
CA ILE A 359 42.03 -36.97 -2.35
C ILE A 359 41.03 -36.11 -1.55
N LYS A 360 41.02 -36.26 -0.21
CA LYS A 360 40.16 -35.47 0.69
C LYS A 360 40.59 -34.02 0.89
N GLU A 361 41.88 -33.68 0.79
CA GLU A 361 42.34 -32.28 0.86
C GLU A 361 41.68 -31.40 -0.23
N LEU A 362 41.46 -31.95 -1.43
CA LEU A 362 40.86 -31.21 -2.55
C LEU A 362 39.32 -31.12 -2.49
N GLN A 363 38.65 -32.04 -1.80
CA GLN A 363 37.18 -32.08 -1.72
C GLN A 363 36.63 -31.34 -0.48
N ASN A 364 37.37 -31.30 0.63
CA ASN A 364 36.90 -30.68 1.88
C ASN A 364 37.01 -29.15 1.91
N LEU A 365 37.81 -28.52 1.05
CA LEU A 365 37.81 -27.05 0.93
C LEU A 365 36.48 -26.53 0.36
N ASN A 366 35.80 -27.33 -0.47
CA ASN A 366 34.63 -26.93 -1.25
C ASN A 366 33.30 -27.20 -0.52
N ALA A 367 33.26 -28.19 0.37
CA ALA A 367 32.06 -28.56 1.12
C ALA A 367 31.85 -27.73 2.40
N GLY A 368 32.94 -27.23 3.02
CA GLY A 368 32.88 -26.48 4.28
C GLY A 368 32.23 -25.09 4.19
N PHE A 369 32.24 -24.47 3.00
CA PHE A 369 31.57 -23.18 2.79
C PHE A 369 30.06 -23.30 2.60
N LYS A 370 29.57 -24.46 2.14
CA LYS A 370 28.17 -24.66 1.75
C LYS A 370 27.26 -24.96 2.94
N SER A 371 27.75 -25.78 3.88
CA SER A 371 26.95 -26.25 5.03
C SER A 371 26.70 -25.20 6.13
N LYS A 372 27.55 -24.18 6.28
CA LYS A 372 27.34 -23.11 7.29
C LYS A 372 26.33 -22.04 6.84
N LEU A 373 26.00 -22.01 5.54
CA LEU A 373 25.08 -21.03 4.95
C LEU A 373 23.60 -21.47 5.07
N ASP A 374 23.36 -22.77 4.97
CA ASP A 374 22.01 -23.33 4.92
C ASP A 374 21.35 -23.40 6.32
N GLU A 375 22.14 -23.65 7.38
CA GLU A 375 21.63 -23.79 8.76
C GLU A 375 21.18 -22.44 9.36
N LYS A 376 21.88 -21.33 9.07
CA LYS A 376 21.48 -19.99 9.51
C LYS A 376 20.28 -19.39 8.77
N SER A 377 19.94 -19.92 7.60
CA SER A 377 18.86 -19.41 6.74
C SER A 377 17.47 -19.91 7.20
N SER A 378 17.42 -21.08 7.85
CA SER A 378 16.18 -21.69 8.35
C SER A 378 15.68 -21.03 9.66
N ASP A 379 16.59 -20.68 10.57
CA ASP A 379 16.24 -20.04 11.86
C ASP A 379 15.74 -18.60 11.71
N ILE A 380 16.17 -17.91 10.64
CA ILE A 380 15.76 -16.52 10.34
C ILE A 380 14.37 -16.45 9.73
N LEU A 381 13.89 -17.50 9.06
CA LEU A 381 12.58 -17.55 8.41
C LEU A 381 11.43 -17.65 9.43
N ASN A 382 11.55 -18.56 10.40
CA ASN A 382 10.51 -18.83 11.40
C ASN A 382 10.33 -17.68 12.43
N LEU A 383 11.38 -16.90 12.70
CA LEU A 383 11.31 -15.72 13.58
C LEU A 383 10.72 -14.48 12.87
N ARG A 384 10.75 -14.42 11.53
CA ARG A 384 10.22 -13.30 10.73
C ARG A 384 8.71 -13.37 10.47
N GLU A 385 8.14 -14.57 10.43
CA GLU A 385 6.69 -14.82 10.28
C GLU A 385 5.88 -14.24 11.46
N THR A 386 6.43 -14.37 12.68
CA THR A 386 5.72 -14.01 13.93
C THR A 386 5.73 -12.50 14.21
N VAL A 387 6.70 -11.77 13.65
CA VAL A 387 6.82 -10.30 13.81
C VAL A 387 5.99 -9.54 12.77
N ARG A 388 5.87 -10.07 11.54
CA ARG A 388 5.06 -9.48 10.44
C ARG A 388 3.58 -9.34 10.76
N GLN A 389 2.99 -10.29 11.49
CA GLN A 389 1.56 -10.27 11.82
C GLN A 389 1.14 -9.11 12.75
N ARG A 390 2.10 -8.39 13.37
CA ARG A 390 1.82 -7.25 14.25
C ARG A 390 2.14 -5.88 13.65
N GLU A 391 2.80 -5.80 12.49
CA GLU A 391 3.26 -4.51 11.91
C GLU A 391 2.33 -3.95 10.79
N SER A 392 1.53 -4.80 10.12
CA SER A 392 0.60 -4.41 9.04
C SER A 392 -0.67 -3.68 9.51
N SER A 393 -0.95 -3.68 10.82
CA SER A 393 -2.15 -3.08 11.43
C SER A 393 -2.10 -1.54 11.57
N LEU A 394 -0.95 -0.88 11.38
CA LEU A 394 -0.79 0.56 11.65
C LEU A 394 -0.52 1.43 10.41
N SER A 395 0.18 0.90 9.39
CA SER A 395 0.48 1.61 8.13
C SER A 395 -0.77 1.86 7.28
N TRP A 396 -1.71 0.90 7.31
CA TRP A 396 -3.00 0.92 6.60
C TRP A 396 -3.93 2.07 7.04
N LYS A 397 -3.91 2.45 8.33
CA LYS A 397 -4.74 3.56 8.84
C LYS A 397 -4.27 4.93 8.35
N LEU A 398 -3.00 5.05 7.96
CA LEU A 398 -2.40 6.30 7.50
C LEU A 398 -2.56 6.49 5.98
N SER A 399 -2.37 5.45 5.15
CA SER A 399 -2.45 5.62 3.68
C SER A 399 -3.87 5.81 3.12
N GLN A 400 -4.90 5.27 3.80
CA GLN A 400 -6.32 5.54 3.50
C GLN A 400 -6.67 7.04 3.63
N PHE A 401 -5.92 7.80 4.45
CA PHE A 401 -6.09 9.24 4.63
C PHE A 401 -5.44 10.05 3.51
N TYR A 402 -4.30 9.59 2.97
CA TYR A 402 -3.53 10.31 1.93
C TYR A 402 -4.04 10.10 0.51
N GLY A 403 -4.48 8.89 0.17
CA GLY A 403 -4.88 8.54 -1.20
C GLY A 403 -6.25 9.08 -1.65
N ARG A 404 -7.11 9.54 -0.73
CA ARG A 404 -8.46 10.01 -1.04
C ARG A 404 -8.58 11.51 -1.36
N TYR A 405 -7.55 12.32 -1.10
CA TYR A 405 -7.73 13.78 -1.03
C TYR A 405 -6.69 14.66 -1.75
N PHE A 406 -5.67 14.12 -2.42
CA PHE A 406 -4.61 14.96 -3.01
C PHE A 406 -4.04 14.46 -4.35
N GLU A 407 -3.94 15.37 -5.32
CA GLU A 407 -2.86 15.40 -6.33
C GLU A 407 -1.68 16.17 -5.70
N ILE A 408 -0.50 15.54 -5.52
CA ILE A 408 0.69 16.17 -4.89
C ILE A 408 1.85 16.21 -5.88
N ASP A 409 2.55 17.35 -5.92
CA ASP A 409 3.73 17.61 -6.74
C ASP A 409 5.02 16.92 -6.21
N CYS A 410 5.92 16.56 -7.14
CA CYS A 410 6.71 15.34 -7.07
C CYS A 410 7.98 15.40 -6.18
N LEU A 411 8.36 16.56 -5.64
CA LEU A 411 9.53 16.69 -4.76
C LEU A 411 9.20 16.39 -3.28
N LEU A 412 7.92 16.47 -2.90
CA LEU A 412 7.46 16.30 -1.53
C LEU A 412 7.28 14.83 -1.15
N SER A 413 6.80 14.00 -2.08
CA SER A 413 6.59 12.56 -1.87
C SER A 413 7.88 11.85 -1.45
N ARG A 414 9.02 12.26 -2.03
CA ARG A 414 10.37 11.77 -1.72
C ARG A 414 10.86 12.13 -0.33
N SER A 415 10.50 13.32 0.16
CA SER A 415 10.93 13.82 1.47
C SER A 415 10.03 13.26 2.57
N ILE A 416 8.71 13.29 2.37
CA ILE A 416 7.72 12.74 3.31
C ILE A 416 7.83 11.22 3.42
N SER A 417 8.04 10.49 2.32
CA SER A 417 8.28 9.03 2.38
C SER A 417 9.58 8.69 3.11
N LYS A 418 10.65 9.49 2.95
CA LYS A 418 11.89 9.32 3.71
C LYS A 418 11.72 9.57 5.21
N VAL A 419 10.84 10.50 5.59
CA VAL A 419 10.55 10.82 7.00
C VAL A 419 9.69 9.77 7.64
N LEU A 420 8.62 9.34 6.95
CA LEU A 420 7.76 8.25 7.38
C LEU A 420 8.58 6.97 7.52
N ASN A 421 9.46 6.67 6.56
CA ASN A 421 10.42 5.56 6.70
C ASN A 421 11.35 5.75 7.91
N LYS A 422 11.89 6.96 8.16
CA LYS A 422 12.85 7.19 9.26
C LYS A 422 12.18 7.13 10.65
N LEU A 423 10.94 7.59 10.79
CA LEU A 423 10.17 7.55 12.05
C LEU A 423 9.60 6.17 12.38
N ILE A 424 9.22 5.41 11.35
CA ILE A 424 8.85 3.99 11.51
C ILE A 424 10.08 3.14 11.90
N LEU A 425 11.30 3.59 11.55
CA LEU A 425 12.56 2.86 11.75
C LEU A 425 13.44 3.36 12.93
N THR A 426 12.97 4.26 13.81
CA THR A 426 13.80 4.83 14.89
C THR A 426 14.06 3.93 16.11
N LYS A 427 13.66 2.65 16.09
CA LYS A 427 14.27 1.61 16.94
C LYS A 427 14.98 0.59 16.05
N ASN A 428 16.07 1.03 15.44
CA ASN A 428 16.88 0.28 14.47
C ASN A 428 17.98 -0.55 15.21
N PRO A 429 18.52 -1.65 14.64
CA PRO A 429 19.22 -1.53 13.36
C PRO A 429 19.12 -2.72 12.37
N LYS A 430 19.11 -2.38 11.07
CA LYS A 430 19.97 -2.92 9.99
C LYS A 430 19.44 -3.89 8.92
N ASN A 431 18.38 -4.68 9.04
CA ASN A 431 18.26 -5.82 8.09
C ASN A 431 17.13 -5.82 7.05
N THR A 432 16.22 -4.85 7.02
CA THR A 432 15.15 -4.84 6.00
C THR A 432 15.52 -4.08 4.73
N THR A 433 16.36 -3.04 4.85
CA THR A 433 16.95 -2.35 3.69
C THR A 433 18.05 -3.20 3.05
N ASP A 434 18.88 -3.86 3.87
CA ASP A 434 20.05 -4.62 3.40
C ASP A 434 19.71 -5.97 2.72
N MET A 435 18.48 -6.48 2.84
CA MET A 435 18.13 -7.76 2.23
C MET A 435 17.74 -7.66 0.76
N PHE A 436 17.42 -6.46 0.27
CA PHE A 436 17.10 -6.22 -1.14
C PHE A 436 17.91 -5.07 -1.75
N LEU A 437 18.73 -4.34 -0.98
CA LEU A 437 19.70 -3.36 -1.49
C LEU A 437 21.15 -3.87 -1.50
N ASN A 438 21.41 -5.10 -1.01
CA ASN A 438 22.68 -5.80 -1.27
C ASN A 438 22.66 -6.52 -2.63
N PHE A 439 22.18 -5.84 -3.68
CA PHE A 439 22.68 -6.14 -5.01
C PHE A 439 24.11 -5.58 -5.03
N ASP A 440 25.11 -6.45 -4.85
CA ASP A 440 26.51 -6.04 -5.06
C ASP A 440 26.57 -5.28 -6.38
N LYS A 441 27.11 -4.07 -6.36
CA LYS A 441 27.29 -3.18 -7.53
C LYS A 441 28.18 -3.76 -8.63
N GLU A 442 28.59 -5.03 -8.53
CA GLU A 442 29.75 -5.58 -9.24
C GLU A 442 29.45 -6.55 -10.39
N ILE A 443 28.24 -6.62 -10.95
CA ILE A 443 28.00 -7.56 -12.08
C ILE A 443 27.78 -6.84 -13.44
N TYR A 444 27.43 -5.56 -13.44
CA TYR A 444 27.26 -4.78 -14.67
C TYR A 444 27.80 -3.36 -14.50
N LYS A 445 28.50 -2.82 -15.49
CA LYS A 445 28.71 -1.36 -15.54
C LYS A 445 27.35 -0.74 -15.85
N GLU A 446 26.59 -0.36 -14.81
CA GLU A 446 25.24 0.26 -14.91
C GLU A 446 25.18 1.39 -15.96
N GLN A 447 26.29 2.11 -16.13
CA GLN A 447 26.46 3.15 -17.16
C GLN A 447 26.14 2.63 -18.58
N ASN A 448 26.67 1.46 -18.95
CA ASN A 448 26.50 0.91 -20.30
C ASN A 448 25.05 0.55 -20.59
N ILE A 449 24.33 -0.03 -19.62
CA ILE A 449 22.92 -0.41 -19.78
C ILE A 449 22.06 0.84 -19.99
N MET A 450 22.31 1.90 -19.20
CA MET A 450 21.55 3.14 -19.34
C MET A 450 21.81 3.82 -20.69
N ASP A 451 23.06 3.81 -21.16
CA ASP A 451 23.43 4.40 -22.46
C ASP A 451 22.78 3.63 -23.62
N ASP A 452 22.79 2.29 -23.58
CA ASP A 452 22.12 1.43 -24.56
C ASP A 452 20.61 1.61 -24.53
N LEU A 453 20.01 1.69 -23.34
CA LEU A 453 18.58 1.95 -23.16
C LEU A 453 18.22 3.33 -23.72
N ASN A 454 19.02 4.37 -23.45
CA ASN A 454 18.78 5.71 -23.98
C ASN A 454 18.88 5.73 -25.51
N SER A 455 19.88 5.07 -26.09
CA SER A 455 20.03 4.90 -27.54
C SER A 455 18.81 4.20 -28.13
N PHE A 456 18.37 3.11 -27.49
CA PHE A 456 17.17 2.38 -27.86
C PHE A 456 15.92 3.26 -27.78
N LEU A 457 15.71 4.04 -26.71
CA LEU A 457 14.54 4.92 -26.57
C LEU A 457 14.56 6.10 -27.55
N ASN A 458 15.75 6.56 -27.95
CA ASN A 458 15.91 7.73 -28.83
C ASN A 458 15.88 7.45 -30.33
N SER A 459 15.80 6.18 -30.75
CA SER A 459 15.75 5.82 -32.18
C SER A 459 14.37 6.09 -32.84
N GLY A 460 14.30 7.04 -33.78
CA GLY A 460 13.09 7.30 -34.58
C GLY A 460 12.11 8.30 -33.99
N ASP A 461 11.17 8.74 -34.84
CA ASP A 461 10.22 9.83 -34.55
C ASP A 461 8.86 9.31 -34.06
N ASN A 462 8.12 10.10 -33.29
CA ASN A 462 6.80 9.75 -32.71
C ASN A 462 6.80 8.40 -31.96
N THR A 463 7.81 8.20 -31.12
CA THR A 463 8.02 6.98 -30.35
C THR A 463 6.91 6.79 -29.30
N LYS A 464 6.31 5.60 -29.26
CA LYS A 464 5.47 5.15 -28.13
C LYS A 464 6.31 4.25 -27.22
N ILE A 465 6.20 4.40 -25.91
CA ILE A 465 6.96 3.59 -24.94
C ILE A 465 6.00 2.85 -24.02
N CYS A 466 6.30 1.59 -23.74
CA CYS A 466 5.64 0.80 -22.72
C CYS A 466 6.67 0.16 -21.79
N LEU A 467 6.54 0.34 -20.47
CA LEU A 467 7.31 -0.38 -19.46
C LEU A 467 6.44 -1.50 -18.90
N ILE A 468 6.91 -2.75 -18.96
CA ILE A 468 6.20 -3.91 -18.41
C ILE A 468 7.00 -4.43 -17.21
N PHE A 469 6.42 -4.28 -16.01
CA PHE A 469 6.94 -4.80 -14.76
C PHE A 469 6.44 -6.23 -14.55
N SER A 470 7.25 -7.20 -14.97
CA SER A 470 6.86 -8.60 -15.07
C SER A 470 7.53 -9.48 -14.02
N GLY A 471 6.79 -10.50 -13.57
CA GLY A 471 7.29 -11.52 -12.64
C GLY A 471 8.19 -12.56 -13.31
N THR A 472 8.37 -12.49 -14.63
CA THR A 472 9.18 -13.41 -15.42
C THR A 472 10.15 -12.66 -16.33
N LYS A 473 11.10 -13.39 -16.94
CA LYS A 473 11.96 -12.83 -17.98
C LYS A 473 11.34 -13.07 -19.36
N PHE A 474 11.64 -12.21 -20.30
CA PHE A 474 11.21 -12.36 -21.68
C PHE A 474 11.90 -13.57 -22.33
N VAL A 475 11.10 -14.49 -22.85
CA VAL A 475 11.53 -15.66 -23.63
C VAL A 475 10.59 -15.80 -24.82
N GLU A 476 11.08 -15.59 -26.04
CA GLU A 476 10.26 -15.44 -27.25
C GLU A 476 9.20 -16.55 -27.47
N ASN A 477 9.57 -17.79 -27.16
CA ASN A 477 8.75 -18.98 -27.40
C ASN A 477 7.80 -19.33 -26.25
N GLU A 478 7.81 -18.58 -25.14
CA GLU A 478 6.91 -18.85 -24.01
C GLU A 478 5.54 -18.18 -24.17
N GLY A 479 4.48 -18.92 -23.82
CA GLY A 479 3.09 -18.52 -24.01
C GLY A 479 2.51 -17.59 -22.95
N GLN A 480 3.32 -16.96 -22.10
CA GLN A 480 2.81 -16.14 -20.99
C GLN A 480 2.29 -14.78 -21.46
N ARG A 481 1.22 -14.30 -20.81
CA ARG A 481 0.58 -13.01 -21.08
C ARG A 481 1.55 -11.82 -21.21
N PRO A 482 2.48 -11.54 -20.27
CA PRO A 482 3.46 -10.45 -20.39
C PRO A 482 4.17 -10.41 -21.72
N LEU A 483 4.67 -11.58 -22.12
CA LEU A 483 5.49 -11.76 -23.32
C LEU A 483 4.65 -11.51 -24.57
N ARG A 484 3.40 -11.99 -24.58
CA ARG A 484 2.47 -11.82 -25.68
C ARG A 484 2.01 -10.38 -25.84
N LEU A 485 1.71 -9.69 -24.74
CA LEU A 485 1.43 -8.27 -24.76
C LEU A 485 2.65 -7.48 -25.27
N ALA A 486 3.85 -7.77 -24.76
CA ALA A 486 5.09 -7.12 -25.20
C ALA A 486 5.33 -7.28 -26.72
N GLN A 487 5.17 -8.49 -27.25
CA GLN A 487 5.29 -8.77 -28.69
C GLN A 487 4.25 -8.00 -29.52
N GLU A 488 2.98 -7.99 -29.09
CA GLU A 488 1.90 -7.31 -29.81
C GLU A 488 1.99 -5.78 -29.75
N PHE A 489 2.45 -5.21 -28.63
CA PHE A 489 2.78 -3.78 -28.55
C PHE A 489 3.98 -3.44 -29.46
N SER A 490 5.02 -4.28 -29.46
CA SER A 490 6.19 -4.10 -30.34
C SER A 490 5.80 -4.04 -31.82
N LYS A 491 4.91 -4.94 -32.28
CA LYS A 491 4.36 -4.94 -33.65
C LYS A 491 3.64 -3.63 -34.02
N ARG A 492 3.12 -2.90 -33.03
CA ARG A 492 2.43 -1.60 -33.19
C ARG A 492 3.37 -0.40 -33.06
N GLY A 493 4.68 -0.64 -33.06
CA GLY A 493 5.71 0.41 -32.98
C GLY A 493 5.98 0.94 -31.58
N TYR A 494 5.47 0.29 -30.52
CA TYR A 494 5.89 0.62 -29.17
C TYR A 494 7.30 0.08 -28.91
N LYS A 495 8.12 0.89 -28.26
CA LYS A 495 9.37 0.46 -27.63
C LYS A 495 9.07 -0.03 -26.23
N ILE A 496 9.40 -1.29 -25.98
CA ILE A 496 9.09 -1.96 -24.72
C ILE A 496 10.32 -1.98 -23.84
N ILE A 497 10.19 -1.47 -22.63
CA ILE A 497 11.14 -1.70 -21.53
C ILE A 497 10.58 -2.88 -20.74
N PHE A 498 11.11 -4.07 -21.00
CA PHE A 498 10.67 -5.29 -20.33
C PHE A 498 11.50 -5.51 -19.07
N VAL A 499 10.86 -5.44 -17.91
CA VAL A 499 11.54 -5.55 -16.62
C VAL A 499 11.41 -6.98 -16.14
N GLY A 500 12.47 -7.76 -16.29
CA GLY A 500 12.48 -9.15 -15.90
C GLY A 500 12.84 -9.33 -14.43
N TRP A 501 12.06 -10.14 -13.73
CA TRP A 501 12.30 -10.48 -12.34
C TRP A 501 13.56 -11.32 -12.16
N ARG A 502 14.29 -11.06 -11.07
CA ARG A 502 15.33 -11.94 -10.54
C ARG A 502 15.35 -11.86 -9.02
N TRP A 503 15.61 -12.98 -8.36
CA TRP A 503 15.60 -13.06 -6.89
C TRP A 503 16.92 -12.62 -6.26
N ASN A 504 18.02 -12.62 -7.03
CA ASN A 504 19.33 -12.17 -6.58
C ASN A 504 20.19 -11.72 -7.77
N ASN A 505 21.27 -10.98 -7.51
CA ASN A 505 22.19 -10.50 -8.56
C ASN A 505 22.92 -11.60 -9.34
N LYS A 506 22.98 -12.84 -8.83
CA LYS A 506 23.67 -13.96 -9.49
C LYS A 506 22.81 -14.66 -10.53
N GLU A 507 21.49 -14.46 -10.47
CA GLU A 507 20.59 -14.95 -11.52
C GLU A 507 20.87 -14.21 -12.82
N GLN A 508 21.23 -15.00 -13.84
CA GLN A 508 21.51 -14.48 -15.17
C GLN A 508 20.20 -14.16 -15.88
N ILE A 509 20.12 -12.94 -16.37
CA ILE A 509 19.05 -12.44 -17.23
C ILE A 509 19.69 -11.73 -18.42
N ASP A 510 19.13 -11.96 -19.60
CA ASP A 510 19.60 -11.32 -20.83
C ASP A 510 19.28 -9.82 -20.73
N VAL A 511 20.29 -8.97 -20.88
CA VAL A 511 20.14 -7.50 -20.83
C VAL A 511 20.42 -6.93 -22.20
N GLY A 512 19.55 -6.02 -22.67
CA GLY A 512 19.66 -5.42 -23.99
C GLY A 512 18.42 -5.68 -24.86
N THR A 513 18.57 -5.49 -26.18
CA THR A 513 17.50 -5.79 -27.14
C THR A 513 17.36 -7.29 -27.31
N VAL A 514 16.25 -7.87 -26.84
CA VAL A 514 15.97 -9.32 -26.86
C VAL A 514 14.99 -9.73 -27.97
N PHE A 515 14.26 -8.75 -28.51
CA PHE A 515 13.32 -8.90 -29.62
C PHE A 515 13.17 -7.53 -30.30
N PRO A 516 12.77 -7.44 -31.59
CA PRO A 516 12.51 -6.15 -32.22
C PRO A 516 11.64 -5.25 -31.34
N ASN A 517 12.09 -4.01 -31.09
CA ASN A 517 11.45 -3.05 -30.18
C ASN A 517 11.22 -3.53 -28.73
N ILE A 518 11.93 -4.54 -28.22
CA ILE A 518 11.87 -4.97 -26.81
C ILE A 518 13.27 -4.97 -26.22
N PHE A 519 13.47 -4.12 -25.21
CA PHE A 519 14.70 -4.02 -24.44
C PHE A 519 14.47 -4.55 -23.03
N GLN A 520 15.19 -5.61 -22.66
CA GLN A 520 15.08 -6.23 -21.34
C GLN A 520 16.09 -5.62 -20.36
N ILE A 521 15.60 -5.29 -19.16
CA ILE A 521 16.41 -4.88 -18.01
C ILE A 521 16.05 -5.73 -16.77
N PRO A 522 16.98 -5.94 -15.84
CA PRO A 522 16.66 -6.62 -14.59
C PRO A 522 15.92 -5.70 -13.62
N VAL A 523 15.09 -6.28 -12.75
CA VAL A 523 14.25 -5.50 -11.80
C VAL A 523 15.06 -4.58 -10.87
N ASP A 524 16.22 -5.00 -10.40
CA ASP A 524 17.09 -4.19 -9.54
C ASP A 524 17.72 -3.00 -10.28
N PHE A 525 17.99 -3.13 -11.57
CA PHE A 525 18.41 -1.98 -12.39
C PHE A 525 17.30 -0.93 -12.47
N LEU A 526 16.04 -1.36 -12.64
CA LEU A 526 14.89 -0.45 -12.54
C LEU A 526 14.84 0.19 -11.15
N VAL A 527 14.93 -0.57 -10.06
CA VAL A 527 14.87 -0.03 -8.68
C VAL A 527 15.97 1.02 -8.43
N ASN A 528 17.17 0.84 -9.01
CA ASN A 528 18.26 1.80 -8.86
C ASN A 528 18.12 3.02 -9.78
N ASN A 529 17.37 2.92 -10.88
CA ASN A 529 17.33 3.94 -11.95
C ASN A 529 15.93 4.41 -12.34
N TYR A 530 14.87 4.02 -11.63
CA TYR A 530 13.48 4.26 -12.02
C TYR A 530 13.21 5.74 -12.26
N THR A 531 13.78 6.64 -11.45
CA THR A 531 13.58 8.07 -11.69
C THR A 531 14.16 8.54 -13.01
N LYS A 532 15.36 8.05 -13.40
CA LYS A 532 15.97 8.43 -14.69
C LYS A 532 15.20 7.84 -15.87
N ILE A 533 14.76 6.58 -15.74
CA ILE A 533 14.02 5.87 -16.79
C ILE A 533 12.64 6.51 -16.99
N LEU A 534 11.91 6.79 -15.90
CA LEU A 534 10.56 7.33 -15.96
C LEU A 534 10.54 8.83 -16.30
N SER A 535 11.56 9.59 -15.86
CA SER A 535 11.73 10.99 -16.23
C SER A 535 12.32 11.18 -17.62
N HIS A 536 12.54 10.11 -18.40
CA HIS A 536 13.17 10.22 -19.71
C HIS A 536 12.40 11.21 -20.60
N SER A 537 13.13 12.23 -21.03
CA SER A 537 12.61 13.35 -21.81
C SER A 537 13.18 13.26 -23.22
N ASN A 538 12.42 12.64 -24.12
CA ASN A 538 12.64 12.75 -25.55
C ASN A 538 11.39 13.39 -26.17
N PRO A 539 11.50 14.55 -26.83
CA PRO A 539 10.35 15.24 -27.44
C PRO A 539 9.58 14.42 -28.47
N SER A 540 10.23 13.41 -29.08
CA SER A 540 9.59 12.49 -30.01
C SER A 540 8.71 11.44 -29.31
N ILE A 541 8.73 11.35 -27.97
CA ILE A 541 7.87 10.41 -27.23
C ILE A 541 6.47 11.01 -27.11
N VAL A 542 5.50 10.35 -27.72
CA VAL A 542 4.10 10.79 -27.74
C VAL A 542 3.23 10.03 -26.74
N ASN A 543 3.60 8.79 -26.39
CA ASN A 543 2.83 7.93 -25.47
C ASN A 543 3.76 7.24 -24.47
N LYS A 544 3.36 7.20 -23.19
CA LYS A 544 4.06 6.49 -22.11
C LYS A 544 3.09 5.61 -21.34
N LEU A 545 3.29 4.29 -21.40
CA LEU A 545 2.46 3.29 -20.75
C LEU A 545 3.28 2.51 -19.71
N PHE A 546 2.76 2.30 -18.52
CA PHE A 546 3.39 1.47 -17.49
C PHE A 546 2.42 0.35 -17.12
N ILE A 547 2.79 -0.91 -17.33
CA ILE A 547 1.98 -2.07 -16.97
C ILE A 547 2.69 -2.82 -15.83
N SER A 548 2.01 -2.98 -14.70
CA SER A 548 2.43 -3.83 -13.58
C SER A 548 1.61 -5.10 -13.56
N GLU A 549 2.25 -6.26 -13.49
CA GLU A 549 1.55 -7.55 -13.49
C GLU A 549 1.28 -8.10 -12.09
N PHE A 550 2.00 -7.60 -11.09
CA PHE A 550 1.91 -8.08 -9.72
C PHE A 550 2.19 -6.96 -8.71
N PRO A 551 1.51 -6.98 -7.55
CA PRO A 551 1.51 -5.87 -6.61
C PRO A 551 2.70 -5.97 -5.65
N HIS A 552 3.89 -5.60 -6.15
CA HIS A 552 5.11 -5.67 -5.36
C HIS A 552 5.37 -4.37 -4.57
N PRO A 553 5.90 -4.43 -3.32
CA PRO A 553 6.22 -3.24 -2.53
C PRO A 553 7.13 -2.21 -3.23
N LEU A 554 7.97 -2.67 -4.16
CA LEU A 554 8.84 -1.80 -4.99
C LEU A 554 8.03 -0.79 -5.83
N LEU A 555 6.78 -1.09 -6.16
CA LEU A 555 5.93 -0.24 -6.97
C LEU A 555 5.43 1.01 -6.23
N PHE A 556 5.56 1.07 -4.91
CA PHE A 556 5.09 2.21 -4.12
C PHE A 556 5.67 3.55 -4.62
N GLU A 557 7.00 3.64 -4.70
CA GLU A 557 7.66 4.85 -5.21
C GLU A 557 7.61 4.92 -6.75
N ILE A 558 7.75 3.77 -7.42
CA ILE A 558 7.86 3.71 -8.89
C ILE A 558 6.57 4.19 -9.56
N LEU A 559 5.40 3.75 -9.09
CA LEU A 559 4.11 4.19 -9.65
C LEU A 559 3.85 5.66 -9.39
N SER A 560 4.20 6.15 -8.20
CA SER A 560 4.08 7.58 -7.87
C SER A 560 4.88 8.43 -8.86
N VAL A 561 6.14 8.05 -9.13
CA VAL A 561 7.00 8.75 -10.09
C VAL A 561 6.49 8.59 -11.52
N ALA A 562 6.02 7.41 -11.91
CA ALA A 562 5.44 7.19 -13.24
C ALA A 562 4.26 8.14 -13.48
N ASN A 563 3.35 8.23 -12.51
CA ASN A 563 2.21 9.14 -12.56
C ASN A 563 2.65 10.62 -12.66
N CYS A 564 3.68 11.05 -11.92
CA CYS A 564 4.22 12.42 -12.04
C CYS A 564 4.77 12.76 -13.43
N TYR A 565 5.32 11.77 -14.14
CA TYR A 565 5.89 11.96 -15.48
C TYR A 565 4.91 11.58 -16.59
N ASN A 566 3.61 11.68 -16.30
CA ASN A 566 2.49 11.44 -17.22
C ASN A 566 2.52 10.06 -17.89
N TRP A 567 3.03 9.04 -17.20
CA TRP A 567 2.82 7.66 -17.63
C TRP A 567 1.38 7.26 -17.31
N VAL A 568 0.70 6.63 -18.26
CA VAL A 568 -0.57 5.96 -17.98
C VAL A 568 -0.24 4.63 -17.31
N THR A 569 -0.60 4.50 -16.03
CA THR A 569 -0.31 3.31 -15.21
C THR A 569 -1.48 2.32 -15.26
N ILE A 570 -1.16 1.06 -15.56
CA ILE A 570 -2.08 -0.08 -15.55
C ILE A 570 -1.58 -1.10 -14.55
N TYR A 571 -2.46 -1.55 -13.66
CA TYR A 571 -2.25 -2.77 -12.90
C TYR A 571 -3.02 -3.91 -13.56
N ASP A 572 -2.32 -4.89 -14.13
CA ASP A 572 -2.88 -6.06 -14.80
C ASP A 572 -2.90 -7.24 -13.83
N VAL A 573 -4.06 -7.51 -13.26
CA VAL A 573 -4.29 -8.53 -12.23
C VAL A 573 -4.49 -9.88 -12.89
N LEU A 574 -3.41 -10.68 -12.86
CA LEU A 574 -3.34 -11.98 -13.52
C LEU A 574 -3.78 -13.14 -12.63
N ASP A 575 -3.46 -13.01 -11.33
CA ASP A 575 -3.53 -14.09 -10.37
C ASP A 575 -4.19 -13.62 -9.08
N GLU A 576 -4.72 -14.58 -8.33
CA GLU A 576 -5.21 -14.35 -6.97
C GLU A 576 -4.02 -14.38 -5.99
N TRP A 577 -3.28 -13.26 -5.94
CA TRP A 577 -2.02 -13.16 -5.22
C TRP A 577 -2.12 -13.48 -3.72
N GLU A 578 -3.27 -13.18 -3.08
CA GLU A 578 -3.50 -13.50 -1.66
C GLU A 578 -3.49 -15.02 -1.42
N GLU A 579 -4.04 -15.79 -2.33
CA GLU A 579 -4.06 -17.25 -2.23
C GLU A 579 -2.68 -17.85 -2.58
N PHE A 580 -1.96 -17.27 -3.55
CA PHE A 580 -0.56 -17.65 -3.80
C PHE A 580 0.35 -17.38 -2.60
N TYR A 581 0.09 -16.32 -1.83
CA TYR A 581 0.79 -16.04 -0.58
C TYR A 581 0.50 -17.10 0.49
N LYS A 582 -0.77 -17.47 0.68
CA LYS A 582 -1.21 -18.49 1.66
C LYS A 582 -0.54 -19.85 1.45
N VAL A 583 -0.20 -20.19 0.20
CA VAL A 583 0.50 -21.44 -0.15
C VAL A 583 2.02 -21.30 -0.31
N GLY A 584 2.59 -20.14 0.03
CA GLY A 584 4.04 -19.89 0.04
C GLY A 584 4.67 -19.61 -1.32
N ASN A 585 3.89 -19.38 -2.38
CA ASN A 585 4.39 -19.13 -3.74
C ASN A 585 4.57 -17.64 -4.04
N ALA A 586 3.88 -16.75 -3.34
CA ALA A 586 4.01 -15.29 -3.46
C ALA A 586 4.39 -14.66 -2.12
N VAL A 587 5.47 -15.11 -1.47
CA VAL A 587 5.90 -14.65 -0.12
C VAL A 587 6.17 -13.14 0.02
N TRP A 588 6.29 -12.44 -1.11
CA TRP A 588 6.45 -10.98 -1.20
C TRP A 588 5.12 -10.23 -1.21
N TYR A 589 4.00 -10.93 -1.41
CA TYR A 589 2.68 -10.33 -1.51
C TYR A 589 2.27 -9.70 -0.19
N ASP A 590 1.66 -8.54 -0.31
CA ASP A 590 1.07 -7.78 0.79
C ASP A 590 -0.25 -7.19 0.27
N LYS A 591 -1.32 -7.40 1.04
CA LYS A 591 -2.68 -7.05 0.62
C LYS A 591 -2.85 -5.54 0.54
N GLU A 592 -2.22 -4.82 1.45
CA GLU A 592 -2.24 -3.37 1.51
C GLU A 592 -1.46 -2.77 0.33
N VAL A 593 -0.37 -3.42 -0.10
CA VAL A 593 0.36 -3.05 -1.32
C VAL A 593 -0.49 -3.28 -2.56
N GLU A 594 -1.22 -4.40 -2.67
CA GLU A 594 -2.15 -4.61 -3.79
C GLU A 594 -3.24 -3.55 -3.85
N ALA A 595 -3.83 -3.21 -2.71
CA ALA A 595 -4.81 -2.14 -2.63
C ALA A 595 -4.20 -0.79 -3.05
N TYR A 596 -2.96 -0.49 -2.66
CA TYR A 596 -2.25 0.72 -3.06
C TYR A 596 -2.01 0.76 -4.58
N VAL A 597 -1.49 -0.32 -5.16
CA VAL A 597 -1.20 -0.42 -6.59
C VAL A 597 -2.49 -0.29 -7.41
N ALA A 598 -3.58 -0.92 -6.97
CA ALA A 598 -4.90 -0.79 -7.60
C ALA A 598 -5.46 0.64 -7.51
N LEU A 599 -5.33 1.31 -6.35
CA LEU A 599 -5.83 2.67 -6.14
C LEU A 599 -5.03 3.71 -6.95
N ASN A 600 -3.71 3.53 -7.07
CA ASN A 600 -2.80 4.51 -7.68
C ASN A 600 -2.50 4.24 -9.16
N SER A 601 -3.02 3.16 -9.72
CA SER A 601 -3.02 2.95 -11.17
C SER A 601 -4.17 3.74 -11.81
N LYS A 602 -3.97 4.27 -13.01
CA LYS A 602 -5.04 4.94 -13.77
C LYS A 602 -6.12 3.95 -14.20
N ILE A 603 -5.72 2.72 -14.54
CA ILE A 603 -6.61 1.62 -14.94
C ILE A 603 -6.20 0.36 -14.19
N VAL A 604 -7.16 -0.48 -13.83
CA VAL A 604 -6.91 -1.87 -13.41
C VAL A 604 -7.55 -2.81 -14.41
N THR A 605 -6.77 -3.72 -14.98
CA THR A 605 -7.28 -4.82 -15.81
C THR A 605 -7.28 -6.10 -15.00
N CYS A 606 -8.31 -6.94 -15.13
CA CYS A 606 -8.40 -8.21 -14.43
C CYS A 606 -8.72 -9.33 -15.42
N VAL A 607 -8.02 -10.45 -15.36
CA VAL A 607 -8.26 -11.55 -16.33
C VAL A 607 -9.61 -12.24 -16.12
N SER A 608 -10.22 -12.12 -14.93
CA SER A 608 -11.52 -12.71 -14.63
C SER A 608 -12.46 -11.74 -13.90
N PRO A 609 -13.78 -11.96 -13.97
CA PRO A 609 -14.75 -11.22 -13.16
C PRO A 609 -14.51 -11.36 -11.66
N THR A 610 -14.10 -12.55 -11.20
CA THR A 610 -13.80 -12.82 -9.78
C THR A 610 -12.69 -11.91 -9.25
N LEU A 611 -11.60 -11.74 -10.03
CA LEU A 611 -10.53 -10.82 -9.68
C LEU A 611 -11.01 -9.37 -9.72
N ALA A 612 -11.82 -8.97 -10.71
CA ALA A 612 -12.40 -7.63 -10.74
C ALA A 612 -13.27 -7.35 -9.49
N ASP A 613 -14.07 -8.33 -9.04
CA ASP A 613 -14.88 -8.20 -7.84
C ASP A 613 -14.04 -8.15 -6.56
N LYS A 614 -12.87 -8.79 -6.54
CA LYS A 614 -11.87 -8.58 -5.47
C LYS A 614 -11.34 -7.14 -5.50
N ILE A 615 -10.88 -6.64 -6.65
CA ILE A 615 -10.30 -5.29 -6.75
C ILE A 615 -11.32 -4.19 -6.41
N LYS A 616 -12.61 -4.37 -6.76
CA LYS A 616 -13.68 -3.45 -6.34
C LYS A 616 -13.81 -3.29 -4.82
N LYS A 617 -13.34 -4.28 -4.04
CA LYS A 617 -13.29 -4.18 -2.57
C LYS A 617 -12.16 -3.25 -2.10
N PHE A 618 -11.12 -3.03 -2.92
CA PHE A 618 -10.01 -2.12 -2.62
C PHE A 618 -10.30 -0.69 -3.05
N THR A 619 -10.90 -0.50 -4.22
CA THR A 619 -11.16 0.83 -4.80
C THR A 619 -12.44 0.85 -5.63
N ASN A 620 -13.20 1.95 -5.51
CA ASN A 620 -14.33 2.27 -6.39
C ASN A 620 -14.04 3.49 -7.29
N SER A 621 -12.88 4.14 -7.12
CA SER A 621 -12.50 5.35 -7.87
C SER A 621 -11.66 5.05 -9.11
N THR A 622 -11.11 3.85 -9.22
CA THR A 622 -10.28 3.45 -10.36
C THR A 622 -11.12 2.75 -11.44
N ASP A 623 -10.77 2.95 -12.71
CA ASP A 623 -11.42 2.26 -13.82
C ASP A 623 -11.00 0.79 -13.88
N ILE A 624 -11.89 -0.11 -13.44
CA ILE A 624 -11.65 -1.56 -13.39
C ILE A 624 -12.29 -2.22 -14.61
N ARG A 625 -11.49 -2.94 -15.40
CA ARG A 625 -11.91 -3.63 -16.62
C ARG A 625 -11.59 -5.12 -16.56
N VAL A 626 -12.56 -5.96 -16.92
CA VAL A 626 -12.29 -7.38 -17.16
C VAL A 626 -11.68 -7.52 -18.54
N LEU A 627 -10.42 -7.97 -18.61
CA LEU A 627 -9.64 -8.18 -19.82
C LEU A 627 -9.06 -9.60 -19.81
N PRO A 628 -9.82 -10.60 -20.28
CA PRO A 628 -9.42 -12.01 -20.25
C PRO A 628 -8.11 -12.29 -20.99
N ASN A 629 -7.58 -13.49 -20.85
CA ASN A 629 -6.50 -13.99 -21.69
C ASN A 629 -6.98 -14.21 -23.13
N ALA A 630 -6.04 -14.65 -23.97
CA ALA A 630 -6.20 -14.74 -25.40
C ALA A 630 -5.27 -15.81 -25.99
N VAL A 631 -5.37 -16.04 -27.30
CA VAL A 631 -4.55 -17.01 -28.02
C VAL A 631 -3.60 -16.37 -29.04
N SER A 632 -2.46 -17.00 -29.25
CA SER A 632 -1.49 -16.69 -30.31
C SER A 632 -1.69 -17.62 -31.51
N THR A 633 -2.44 -17.18 -32.52
CA THR A 633 -2.72 -17.98 -33.72
C THR A 633 -1.46 -18.28 -34.54
N GLU A 634 -0.56 -17.31 -34.68
CA GLU A 634 0.71 -17.45 -35.44
C GLU A 634 1.59 -18.56 -34.88
N MET A 635 1.72 -18.62 -33.55
CA MET A 635 2.56 -19.60 -32.85
C MET A 635 2.01 -21.03 -32.99
N LEU A 636 0.70 -21.19 -32.79
CA LEU A 636 0.06 -22.51 -32.82
C LEU A 636 -0.08 -23.06 -34.25
N SER A 637 -0.06 -22.20 -35.26
CA SER A 637 -0.15 -22.59 -36.67
C SER A 637 1.14 -23.18 -37.23
N ALA A 638 2.28 -23.02 -36.53
CA ALA A 638 3.61 -23.23 -37.10
C ALA A 638 3.88 -24.65 -37.62
N ASN A 639 3.21 -25.69 -37.10
CA ASN A 639 3.51 -27.09 -37.47
C ASN A 639 2.28 -28.01 -37.58
N ILE A 640 1.06 -27.52 -37.82
CA ILE A 640 -0.16 -28.38 -37.83
C ILE A 640 -0.13 -29.48 -38.93
N ASN A 641 0.71 -29.33 -39.96
CA ASN A 641 0.68 -30.16 -41.17
C ASN A 641 1.80 -31.22 -41.28
N GLU A 642 2.71 -31.34 -40.30
CA GLU A 642 3.76 -32.37 -40.35
C GLU A 642 3.28 -33.69 -39.71
N LYS A 643 3.50 -34.83 -40.37
CA LYS A 643 3.05 -36.14 -39.86
C LYS A 643 4.00 -36.67 -38.79
N LEU A 644 3.68 -36.42 -37.52
CA LEU A 644 4.24 -37.12 -36.36
C LEU A 644 3.38 -38.38 -36.00
N PRO A 645 3.94 -39.38 -35.28
CA PRO A 645 3.42 -40.75 -35.29
C PRO A 645 2.02 -40.90 -34.68
N THR A 646 1.31 -41.93 -35.15
CA THR A 646 -0.02 -42.36 -34.70
C THR A 646 -0.12 -42.47 -33.18
N HIS A 647 -0.82 -41.53 -32.54
CA HIS A 647 -1.13 -41.58 -31.11
C HIS A 647 -2.16 -42.68 -30.82
N VAL A 648 -2.09 -43.27 -29.62
CA VAL A 648 -3.03 -44.31 -29.16
C VAL A 648 -4.40 -43.66 -29.00
N LYS A 649 -5.42 -44.21 -29.68
CA LYS A 649 -6.81 -43.75 -29.55
C LYS A 649 -7.63 -44.70 -28.71
N GLY A 650 -8.49 -44.14 -27.87
CA GLY A 650 -9.54 -44.86 -27.16
C GLY A 650 -10.88 -44.75 -27.87
N LYS A 651 -11.93 -45.24 -27.22
CA LYS A 651 -13.32 -44.94 -27.61
C LYS A 651 -13.63 -43.45 -27.46
N ILE A 652 -13.06 -42.82 -26.43
CA ILE A 652 -12.95 -41.37 -26.27
C ILE A 652 -11.50 -41.10 -25.90
N THR A 653 -10.89 -40.16 -26.62
CA THR A 653 -9.51 -39.70 -26.40
C THR A 653 -9.56 -38.31 -25.77
N ILE A 654 -9.16 -38.23 -24.51
CA ILE A 654 -9.20 -37.01 -23.70
C ILE A 654 -7.80 -36.42 -23.59
N GLY A 655 -7.67 -35.10 -23.68
CA GLY A 655 -6.36 -34.44 -23.56
C GLY A 655 -6.29 -33.30 -22.57
N TYR A 656 -5.11 -33.14 -21.97
CA TYR A 656 -4.71 -31.99 -21.17
C TYR A 656 -3.25 -31.65 -21.46
N PHE A 657 -2.95 -30.35 -21.53
CA PHE A 657 -1.58 -29.87 -21.42
C PHE A 657 -1.45 -28.72 -20.40
N GLY A 658 -0.34 -28.69 -19.67
CA GLY A 658 -0.01 -27.62 -18.74
C GLY A 658 0.73 -28.10 -17.49
N HIS A 659 0.87 -27.23 -16.49
CA HIS A 659 1.49 -27.61 -15.21
C HIS A 659 0.58 -28.60 -14.45
N LEU A 660 1.20 -29.66 -13.91
CA LEU A 660 0.54 -30.85 -13.34
C LEU A 660 0.63 -30.93 -11.81
N THR A 661 0.89 -29.80 -11.15
CA THR A 661 0.97 -29.72 -9.69
C THR A 661 -0.33 -30.17 -9.03
N SER A 662 -0.21 -30.97 -7.96
CA SER A 662 -1.34 -31.43 -7.14
C SER A 662 -2.06 -30.30 -6.39
N ALA A 663 -1.47 -29.10 -6.36
CA ALA A 663 -2.07 -27.91 -5.76
C ALA A 663 -3.36 -27.48 -6.47
N TRP A 664 -3.46 -27.65 -7.80
CA TRP A 664 -4.67 -27.31 -8.56
C TRP A 664 -5.13 -28.42 -9.51
N PHE A 665 -4.25 -29.31 -9.98
CA PHE A 665 -4.65 -30.34 -10.93
C PHE A 665 -5.31 -31.50 -10.15
N ASP A 666 -6.55 -31.80 -10.50
CA ASP A 666 -7.35 -32.81 -9.82
C ASP A 666 -7.04 -34.22 -10.35
N TRP A 667 -5.91 -34.76 -9.87
CA TRP A 667 -5.50 -36.12 -10.17
C TRP A 667 -6.54 -37.17 -9.75
N ASP A 668 -7.24 -36.95 -8.64
CA ASP A 668 -8.20 -37.91 -8.10
C ASP A 668 -9.43 -38.02 -9.00
N ALA A 669 -9.95 -36.88 -9.49
CA ALA A 669 -11.03 -36.86 -10.47
C ALA A 669 -10.62 -37.56 -11.78
N VAL A 670 -9.44 -37.25 -12.32
CA VAL A 670 -8.95 -37.87 -13.57
C VAL A 670 -8.74 -39.38 -13.41
N ILE A 671 -8.11 -39.83 -12.32
CA ILE A 671 -7.88 -41.26 -12.03
C ILE A 671 -9.20 -41.99 -11.82
N SER A 672 -10.15 -41.39 -11.10
CA SER A 672 -11.49 -41.96 -10.88
C SER A 672 -12.22 -42.22 -12.20
N ILE A 673 -12.27 -41.23 -13.10
CA ILE A 673 -12.93 -41.38 -14.42
C ILE A 673 -12.19 -42.39 -15.30
N ALA A 674 -10.85 -42.37 -15.29
CA ALA A 674 -10.05 -43.33 -16.05
C ALA A 674 -10.28 -44.79 -15.62
N ASN A 675 -10.44 -45.03 -14.32
CA ASN A 675 -10.76 -46.37 -13.80
C ASN A 675 -12.19 -46.82 -14.16
N ARG A 676 -13.17 -45.90 -14.18
CA ARG A 676 -14.55 -46.19 -14.59
C ARG A 676 -14.66 -46.51 -16.08
N ASN A 677 -13.78 -45.93 -16.90
CA ASN A 677 -13.82 -46.01 -18.36
C ASN A 677 -12.50 -46.56 -18.95
N PRO A 678 -12.23 -47.87 -18.82
CA PRO A 678 -10.96 -48.47 -19.26
C PRO A 678 -10.75 -48.47 -20.78
N ASP A 679 -11.79 -48.18 -21.57
CA ASP A 679 -11.75 -48.04 -23.04
C ASP A 679 -11.49 -46.59 -23.50
N TRP A 680 -11.45 -45.62 -22.59
CA TRP A 680 -11.03 -44.24 -22.87
C TRP A 680 -9.53 -44.09 -22.70
N ILE A 681 -8.91 -43.14 -23.40
CA ILE A 681 -7.47 -42.85 -23.29
C ILE A 681 -7.28 -41.39 -22.89
N PHE A 682 -6.44 -41.14 -21.88
CA PHE A 682 -6.09 -39.80 -21.40
C PHE A 682 -4.67 -39.44 -21.80
N HIS A 683 -4.49 -38.42 -22.64
CA HIS A 683 -3.21 -37.81 -22.94
C HIS A 683 -2.93 -36.65 -21.97
N ILE A 684 -2.01 -36.85 -21.02
CA ILE A 684 -1.64 -35.85 -20.03
C ILE A 684 -0.22 -35.35 -20.33
N ILE A 685 -0.11 -34.11 -20.79
CA ILE A 685 1.14 -33.48 -21.23
C ILE A 685 1.52 -32.39 -20.21
N GLY A 686 2.76 -32.37 -19.75
CA GLY A 686 3.22 -31.35 -18.81
C GLY A 686 4.32 -31.81 -17.86
N TYR A 687 4.56 -30.96 -16.85
CA TYR A 687 5.55 -31.19 -15.80
C TYR A 687 4.98 -30.79 -14.44
N GLY A 688 5.65 -31.19 -13.36
CA GLY A 688 5.24 -30.87 -11.99
C GLY A 688 4.26 -31.87 -11.38
N ASN A 689 4.08 -33.04 -12.00
CA ASN A 689 3.30 -34.13 -11.41
C ASN A 689 3.96 -34.65 -10.12
N PRO A 690 3.17 -35.18 -9.16
CA PRO A 690 3.72 -35.82 -7.96
C PRO A 690 4.70 -36.96 -8.30
N LYS A 691 5.75 -37.12 -7.48
CA LYS A 691 6.82 -38.11 -7.70
C LYS A 691 6.33 -39.55 -7.60
N GLU A 692 5.36 -39.82 -6.74
CA GLU A 692 4.80 -41.15 -6.48
C GLU A 692 3.34 -41.21 -6.94
N LEU A 693 3.15 -41.38 -8.25
CA LEU A 693 1.81 -41.44 -8.85
C LEU A 693 1.54 -42.85 -9.38
N GLN A 694 0.47 -43.48 -8.90
CA GLN A 694 -0.03 -44.74 -9.46
C GLN A 694 -1.11 -44.44 -10.48
N LEU A 695 -0.78 -44.60 -11.76
CA LEU A 695 -1.68 -44.28 -12.87
C LEU A 695 -2.32 -45.53 -13.46
N PRO A 696 -3.64 -45.49 -13.77
CA PRO A 696 -4.28 -46.47 -14.65
C PRO A 696 -3.57 -46.56 -16.00
N LYS A 697 -3.58 -47.75 -16.63
CA LYS A 697 -2.88 -48.00 -17.91
C LYS A 697 -3.37 -47.12 -19.07
N ASN A 698 -4.58 -46.60 -18.95
CA ASN A 698 -5.21 -45.74 -19.93
C ASN A 698 -4.95 -44.23 -19.70
N ILE A 699 -4.09 -43.87 -18.75
CA ILE A 699 -3.52 -42.53 -18.62
C ILE A 699 -2.09 -42.54 -19.17
N LEU A 700 -1.88 -41.81 -20.26
CA LEU A 700 -0.58 -41.63 -20.91
C LEU A 700 0.02 -40.28 -20.47
N LEU A 701 0.94 -40.34 -19.52
CA LEU A 701 1.73 -39.19 -19.07
C LEU A 701 2.94 -38.99 -19.99
N LEU A 702 2.94 -37.92 -20.78
CA LEU A 702 3.88 -37.72 -21.89
C LEU A 702 5.05 -36.77 -21.56
N GLY A 703 5.05 -36.16 -20.37
CA GLY A 703 6.07 -35.19 -19.97
C GLY A 703 5.92 -33.82 -20.68
N LYS A 704 6.96 -32.99 -20.61
CA LYS A 704 6.97 -31.66 -21.23
C LYS A 704 7.20 -31.79 -22.73
N ILE A 705 6.31 -31.22 -23.52
CA ILE A 705 6.36 -31.18 -24.99
C ILE A 705 6.51 -29.73 -25.43
N ASP A 706 7.20 -29.50 -26.55
CA ASP A 706 7.36 -28.16 -27.12
C ASP A 706 5.98 -27.61 -27.53
N PRO A 707 5.67 -26.34 -27.21
CA PRO A 707 4.39 -25.74 -27.59
C PRO A 707 4.05 -25.87 -29.08
N SER A 708 5.04 -25.85 -29.97
CA SER A 708 4.85 -25.99 -31.41
C SER A 708 4.42 -27.40 -31.83
N GLU A 709 4.62 -28.41 -30.98
CA GLU A 709 4.19 -29.79 -31.23
C GLU A 709 2.80 -30.11 -30.66
N LEU A 710 2.26 -29.27 -29.77
CA LEU A 710 0.99 -29.54 -29.07
C LEU A 710 -0.19 -29.76 -30.02
N GLY A 711 -0.21 -29.06 -31.17
CA GLY A 711 -1.23 -29.21 -32.19
C GLY A 711 -1.34 -30.65 -32.74
N HIS A 712 -0.22 -31.37 -32.84
CA HIS A 712 -0.22 -32.76 -33.30
C HIS A 712 -0.94 -33.69 -32.32
N TYR A 713 -0.66 -33.55 -31.03
CA TYR A 713 -1.35 -34.32 -29.99
C TYR A 713 -2.83 -33.95 -29.94
N ALA A 714 -3.13 -32.65 -29.92
CA ALA A 714 -4.49 -32.11 -29.91
C ALA A 714 -5.34 -32.64 -31.07
N SER A 715 -4.76 -32.79 -32.27
CA SER A 715 -5.46 -33.33 -33.46
C SER A 715 -6.04 -34.74 -33.29
N SER A 716 -5.53 -35.50 -32.30
CA SER A 716 -5.97 -36.86 -32.03
C SER A 716 -7.09 -36.95 -30.99
N TRP A 717 -7.38 -35.85 -30.28
CA TRP A 717 -8.31 -35.80 -29.16
C TRP A 717 -9.75 -35.60 -29.62
N ASP A 718 -10.69 -36.19 -28.88
CA ASP A 718 -12.13 -35.97 -29.07
C ASP A 718 -12.64 -34.84 -28.15
N VAL A 719 -11.94 -34.59 -27.04
CA VAL A 719 -12.30 -33.60 -26.02
C VAL A 719 -11.06 -33.17 -25.23
N ALA A 720 -10.95 -31.89 -24.94
CA ALA A 720 -9.95 -31.36 -24.02
C ALA A 720 -10.55 -31.16 -22.63
N ILE A 721 -9.75 -31.35 -21.57
CA ILE A 721 -10.20 -31.15 -20.19
C ILE A 721 -9.39 -30.07 -19.47
N ILE A 722 -9.99 -29.43 -18.47
CA ILE A 722 -9.31 -28.59 -17.46
C ILE A 722 -9.78 -29.04 -16.07
N PRO A 723 -9.19 -30.12 -15.52
CA PRO A 723 -9.65 -30.72 -14.27
C PRO A 723 -9.02 -30.00 -13.07
N PHE A 724 -9.50 -28.80 -12.77
CA PHE A 724 -9.00 -28.03 -11.63
C PHE A 724 -9.82 -28.31 -10.37
N LYS A 725 -9.12 -28.43 -9.23
CA LYS A 725 -9.73 -28.50 -7.90
C LYS A 725 -10.43 -27.20 -7.60
N GLU A 726 -11.69 -27.29 -7.17
CA GLU A 726 -12.46 -26.11 -6.79
C GLU A 726 -11.81 -25.40 -5.60
N SER A 727 -11.44 -24.15 -5.80
CA SER A 727 -10.77 -23.30 -4.83
C SER A 727 -10.92 -21.83 -5.22
N VAL A 728 -10.61 -20.91 -4.31
CA VAL A 728 -10.57 -19.47 -4.62
C VAL A 728 -9.61 -19.19 -5.78
N LEU A 729 -8.47 -19.90 -5.85
CA LEU A 729 -7.54 -19.85 -6.99
C LEU A 729 -8.22 -20.23 -8.31
N SER A 730 -8.84 -21.41 -8.39
CA SER A 730 -9.45 -21.89 -9.63
C SER A 730 -10.62 -21.01 -10.09
N LEU A 731 -11.37 -20.41 -9.16
CA LEU A 731 -12.46 -19.49 -9.48
C LEU A 731 -11.97 -18.17 -10.10
N SER A 732 -10.72 -17.79 -9.85
CA SER A 732 -10.12 -16.54 -10.28
C SER A 732 -9.30 -16.62 -11.57
N VAL A 733 -8.92 -17.82 -12.02
CA VAL A 733 -8.08 -17.98 -13.24
C VAL A 733 -8.89 -17.90 -14.53
N ASP A 734 -8.28 -17.36 -15.59
CA ASP A 734 -8.77 -17.46 -16.97
C ASP A 734 -7.71 -18.20 -17.81
N PRO A 735 -7.81 -19.53 -18.00
CA PRO A 735 -6.69 -20.32 -18.53
C PRO A 735 -6.39 -20.07 -20.01
N ILE A 736 -5.15 -19.74 -20.37
CA ILE A 736 -4.72 -19.60 -21.78
C ILE A 736 -5.02 -20.86 -22.60
N LYS A 737 -4.78 -22.04 -22.02
CA LYS A 737 -5.02 -23.36 -22.64
C LYS A 737 -6.45 -23.55 -23.17
N LEU A 738 -7.44 -22.88 -22.56
CA LEU A 738 -8.82 -22.92 -23.04
C LEU A 738 -8.92 -22.39 -24.48
N TYR A 739 -8.31 -21.23 -24.72
CA TYR A 739 -8.31 -20.60 -26.04
C TYR A 739 -7.50 -21.42 -27.05
N GLU A 740 -6.44 -22.10 -26.58
CA GLU A 740 -5.62 -23.00 -27.40
C GLU A 740 -6.42 -24.27 -27.80
N TYR A 741 -7.20 -24.86 -26.89
CA TYR A 741 -8.07 -26.00 -27.20
C TYR A 741 -9.15 -25.63 -28.21
N LEU A 742 -9.80 -24.49 -28.02
CA LEU A 742 -10.79 -23.99 -28.97
C LEU A 742 -10.15 -23.68 -30.33
N PHE A 743 -8.93 -23.14 -30.36
CA PHE A 743 -8.18 -22.94 -31.60
C PHE A 743 -7.95 -24.25 -32.37
N PHE A 744 -7.71 -25.36 -31.65
CA PHE A 744 -7.59 -26.70 -32.25
C PHE A 744 -8.94 -27.37 -32.57
N ASN A 745 -10.06 -26.64 -32.50
CA ASN A 745 -11.42 -27.15 -32.69
C ASN A 745 -11.74 -28.32 -31.74
N LEU A 746 -11.32 -28.23 -30.48
CA LEU A 746 -11.64 -29.21 -29.45
C LEU A 746 -12.72 -28.68 -28.49
N PRO A 747 -13.75 -29.47 -28.17
CA PRO A 747 -14.69 -29.10 -27.13
C PRO A 747 -13.99 -29.23 -25.78
N VAL A 748 -14.32 -28.37 -24.83
CA VAL A 748 -13.60 -28.27 -23.54
C VAL A 748 -14.54 -28.59 -22.39
N VAL A 749 -14.09 -29.45 -21.48
CA VAL A 749 -14.80 -29.72 -20.22
C VAL A 749 -13.91 -29.33 -19.05
N ALA A 750 -14.37 -28.43 -18.21
CA ALA A 750 -13.62 -27.90 -17.08
C ALA A 750 -14.31 -28.16 -15.74
N THR A 751 -13.54 -28.12 -14.66
CA THR A 751 -14.04 -28.11 -13.27
C THR A 751 -13.41 -26.95 -12.52
N GLY A 752 -14.10 -26.42 -11.52
CA GLY A 752 -13.56 -25.40 -10.61
C GLY A 752 -13.41 -23.98 -11.20
N ILE A 753 -13.81 -23.74 -12.46
CA ILE A 753 -13.72 -22.43 -13.14
C ILE A 753 -15.09 -22.10 -13.77
N TYR A 754 -15.97 -21.41 -13.06
CA TYR A 754 -17.37 -21.28 -13.51
C TYR A 754 -17.58 -20.23 -14.61
N HIS A 755 -16.81 -19.14 -14.59
CA HIS A 755 -17.09 -18.01 -15.47
C HIS A 755 -16.80 -18.29 -16.97
N ILE A 756 -16.11 -19.39 -17.29
CA ILE A 756 -15.76 -19.78 -18.66
C ILE A 756 -16.89 -20.55 -19.38
N GLU A 757 -17.95 -20.95 -18.67
CA GLU A 757 -19.12 -21.62 -19.26
C GLU A 757 -19.82 -20.76 -20.34
N ARG A 758 -19.62 -19.44 -20.29
CA ARG A 758 -20.11 -18.49 -21.30
C ARG A 758 -19.51 -18.67 -22.70
N TYR A 759 -18.42 -19.42 -22.83
CA TYR A 759 -17.68 -19.56 -24.08
C TYR A 759 -18.21 -20.74 -24.92
N PRO A 760 -18.09 -20.67 -26.27
CA PRO A 760 -18.67 -21.70 -27.14
C PRO A 760 -17.97 -23.04 -26.95
N TYR A 761 -18.76 -24.12 -26.92
CA TYR A 761 -18.27 -25.51 -26.76
C TYR A 761 -17.45 -25.75 -25.48
N VAL A 762 -17.82 -25.04 -24.40
CA VAL A 762 -17.24 -25.22 -23.07
C VAL A 762 -18.34 -25.70 -22.12
N TRP A 763 -18.06 -26.76 -21.37
CA TRP A 763 -18.90 -27.26 -20.29
C TRP A 763 -18.14 -27.14 -18.97
N VAL A 764 -18.85 -26.75 -17.91
CA VAL A 764 -18.29 -26.74 -16.56
C VAL A 764 -19.06 -27.72 -15.69
N ALA A 765 -18.35 -28.65 -15.06
CA ALA A 765 -18.93 -29.67 -14.20
C ALA A 765 -18.65 -29.38 -12.73
N HIS A 766 -19.62 -29.69 -11.86
CA HIS A 766 -19.56 -29.47 -10.41
C HIS A 766 -19.35 -30.76 -9.61
N SER A 767 -19.37 -31.91 -10.26
CA SER A 767 -19.11 -33.22 -9.65
C SER A 767 -18.41 -34.16 -10.61
N ILE A 768 -17.82 -35.25 -10.10
CA ILE A 768 -17.16 -36.28 -10.92
C ILE A 768 -18.16 -36.89 -11.91
N ASP A 769 -19.41 -37.12 -11.49
CA ASP A 769 -20.44 -37.73 -12.34
C ASP A 769 -20.88 -36.76 -13.45
N GLU A 770 -21.02 -35.47 -13.14
CA GLU A 770 -21.24 -34.43 -14.16
C GLU A 770 -20.04 -34.28 -15.10
N PHE A 771 -18.83 -34.41 -14.58
CA PHE A 771 -17.61 -34.27 -15.36
C PHE A 771 -17.50 -35.40 -16.39
N GLU A 772 -17.74 -36.64 -15.96
CA GLU A 772 -17.85 -37.81 -16.83
C GLU A 772 -18.96 -37.67 -17.88
N ALA A 773 -20.17 -37.25 -17.46
CA ALA A 773 -21.29 -37.04 -18.38
C ALA A 773 -21.01 -35.93 -19.42
N SER A 774 -20.37 -34.84 -18.99
CA SER A 774 -20.00 -33.72 -19.85
C SER A 774 -18.93 -34.12 -20.87
N ILE A 775 -17.97 -34.97 -20.49
CA ILE A 775 -16.97 -35.55 -21.41
C ILE A 775 -17.67 -36.38 -22.51
N ILE A 776 -18.67 -37.18 -22.14
CA ILE A 776 -19.45 -37.99 -23.10
C ILE A 776 -20.26 -37.10 -24.05
N GLN A 777 -20.82 -36.01 -23.53
CA GLN A 777 -21.58 -35.05 -24.34
C GLN A 777 -20.67 -34.25 -25.28
N ALA A 778 -19.56 -33.72 -24.76
CA ALA A 778 -18.59 -32.93 -25.50
C ALA A 778 -17.97 -33.74 -26.66
N SER A 779 -17.54 -34.99 -26.40
CA SER A 779 -16.95 -35.87 -27.43
C SER A 779 -17.89 -36.22 -28.58
N LYS A 780 -19.20 -36.09 -28.39
CA LYS A 780 -20.22 -36.31 -29.44
C LYS A 780 -20.67 -35.02 -30.12
N THR A 781 -20.27 -33.87 -29.58
CA THR A 781 -20.71 -32.57 -30.08
C THR A 781 -19.91 -32.23 -31.32
N LYS A 782 -20.60 -31.93 -32.42
CA LYS A 782 -19.98 -31.44 -33.64
C LYS A 782 -19.69 -29.95 -33.50
N ILE A 783 -18.43 -29.56 -33.63
CA ILE A 783 -18.01 -28.16 -33.60
C ILE A 783 -18.27 -27.50 -34.95
N GLU A 784 -18.89 -26.32 -34.91
CA GLU A 784 -19.01 -25.43 -36.06
C GLU A 784 -17.80 -24.49 -36.11
N GLU A 785 -16.90 -24.72 -37.06
CA GLU A 785 -15.63 -24.00 -37.20
C GLU A 785 -15.80 -22.49 -37.33
N ASN A 786 -16.88 -22.01 -37.97
CA ASN A 786 -17.19 -20.58 -38.11
C ASN A 786 -17.45 -19.91 -36.75
N VAL A 787 -18.07 -20.61 -35.79
CA VAL A 787 -18.31 -20.10 -34.44
C VAL A 787 -16.98 -19.96 -33.69
N ILE A 788 -16.12 -20.98 -33.79
CA ILE A 788 -14.77 -20.96 -33.20
C ILE A 788 -13.92 -19.86 -33.84
N GLN A 789 -13.85 -19.76 -35.17
CA GLN A 789 -13.06 -18.75 -35.86
C GLN A 789 -13.46 -17.34 -35.44
N LYS A 790 -14.77 -17.08 -35.32
CA LYS A 790 -15.26 -15.81 -34.80
C LYS A 790 -14.77 -15.57 -33.37
N PHE A 791 -14.94 -16.53 -32.47
CA PHE A 791 -14.49 -16.44 -31.08
C PHE A 791 -12.99 -16.16 -30.98
N ILE A 792 -12.16 -16.89 -31.73
CA ILE A 792 -10.71 -16.72 -31.76
C ILE A 792 -10.32 -15.33 -32.30
N SER A 793 -10.99 -14.85 -33.35
CA SER A 793 -10.72 -13.52 -33.91
C SER A 793 -11.01 -12.38 -32.93
N GLU A 794 -11.97 -12.58 -32.02
CA GLU A 794 -12.36 -11.66 -30.95
C GLU A 794 -11.49 -11.81 -29.69
N ASN A 795 -10.77 -12.94 -29.54
CA ASN A 795 -9.98 -13.27 -28.35
C ASN A 795 -8.50 -13.57 -28.70
N SER A 796 -7.91 -12.72 -29.54
CA SER A 796 -6.48 -12.74 -29.86
C SER A 796 -5.70 -11.71 -29.03
N TRP A 797 -4.40 -11.94 -28.84
CA TRP A 797 -3.54 -10.97 -28.13
C TRP A 797 -3.52 -9.59 -28.81
N SER A 798 -3.61 -9.58 -30.13
CA SER A 798 -3.80 -8.37 -30.92
C SER A 798 -5.05 -7.60 -30.47
N LYS A 799 -6.19 -8.29 -30.25
CA LYS A 799 -7.40 -7.65 -29.71
C LYS A 799 -7.23 -7.13 -28.29
N ARG A 800 -6.47 -7.82 -27.42
CA ARG A 800 -6.18 -7.33 -26.07
C ARG A 800 -5.40 -6.03 -26.09
N VAL A 801 -4.43 -5.90 -26.99
CA VAL A 801 -3.71 -4.63 -27.17
C VAL A 801 -4.61 -3.55 -27.77
N ASP A 802 -5.49 -3.87 -28.74
CA ASP A 802 -6.49 -2.91 -29.25
C ASP A 802 -7.39 -2.37 -28.11
N GLU A 803 -7.78 -3.24 -27.17
CA GLU A 803 -8.58 -2.87 -25.99
C GLU A 803 -7.79 -1.98 -25.02
N ILE A 804 -6.52 -2.31 -24.72
CA ILE A 804 -5.66 -1.49 -23.87
C ILE A 804 -5.41 -0.11 -24.51
N ASP A 805 -5.09 -0.05 -25.82
CA ASP A 805 -4.93 1.21 -26.54
C ASP A 805 -6.21 2.04 -26.46
N LYS A 806 -7.39 1.42 -26.62
CA LYS A 806 -8.68 2.10 -26.48
C LYS A 806 -8.89 2.67 -25.06
N TYR A 807 -8.53 1.93 -24.02
CA TYR A 807 -8.69 2.39 -22.63
C TYR A 807 -7.74 3.55 -22.30
N THR A 808 -6.55 3.56 -22.89
CA THR A 808 -5.50 4.53 -22.58
C THR A 808 -5.53 5.78 -23.46
N SER A 809 -6.11 5.71 -24.66
CA SER A 809 -6.10 6.80 -25.66
C SER A 809 -6.57 8.16 -25.13
N ASN A 810 -7.64 8.20 -24.31
CA ASN A 810 -8.15 9.46 -23.75
C ASN A 810 -7.22 10.03 -22.66
N LEU A 811 -6.64 9.15 -21.85
CA LEU A 811 -5.75 9.53 -20.74
C LEU A 811 -4.41 10.06 -21.23
N ILE A 812 -3.92 9.54 -22.37
CA ILE A 812 -2.69 10.00 -23.01
C ILE A 812 -2.86 11.44 -23.55
N ASN A 813 -4.05 11.78 -24.05
CA ASN A 813 -4.33 13.10 -24.63
C ASN A 813 -4.55 14.20 -23.57
N ASP A 814 -5.01 13.86 -22.37
CA ASP A 814 -5.21 14.81 -21.28
C ASP A 814 -3.88 15.28 -20.64
N GLY A 815 -2.80 14.51 -20.83
CA GLY A 815 -1.46 14.77 -20.29
C GLY A 815 -0.62 15.87 -20.97
N VAL A 816 -1.20 16.64 -21.91
CA VAL A 816 -0.52 17.76 -22.62
C VAL A 816 -0.87 19.13 -22.03
N ARG A 817 -1.72 19.21 -21.00
CA ARG A 817 -1.97 20.47 -20.28
C ARG A 817 -1.06 20.57 -19.05
N ILE A 818 0.16 21.08 -19.27
CA ILE A 818 0.93 21.79 -18.23
C ILE A 818 0.81 23.28 -18.53
#